data_AF-A0A0F4L7G4-F1
#
_entry.id   AF-A0A0F4L7G4-F1
#
_cell.length_a   1.000
_cell.length_b   1.000
_cell.length_c   1.000
_cell.angle_alpha   90.00
_cell.angle_beta   90.00
_cell.angle_gamma   90.00
#
_symmetry.space_group_name_H-M   'P 1'
#
loop_
_entity.id
_entity.type
_entity.pdbx_description
1 polymer ?
#
loop_
_entity_poly.entity_id
_entity_poly.type
_entity_poly.pdbx_seq_one_letter_code
_entity_poly.pdbx_strand_id
1 'polypeptide(L)'
;MSNKGRLWQIFGPVLCAAILLLVIFLLPWERTFSQDAIYQAANSQTTTIFKGSLMKQDAFKDDYVPFYGSSELSRLDPLHPSVIAQKYHRNYRPFLLGGPGSQSLAHFLEMQGTSKQLKGKKAVVIVSPQWFTKKGQNPDAFALYYSPLQACNFLLGIKKDTPTNRYAAKRFLQMPEVKGVIKLGMKRVARGEKLTGFQRFYLENQRRILNNEDKFFSTFQLRDRIKKINKQAKLLPNTYSVKALDQVASEQAELNTNSNSFGINNRFFKRRLNKRLLVKLKGSQRHFNYTKSVEYSDFELMLHQFAKQHTNVLFIIPPINEKWSNYTGLSQTMYQKAVSKIKYQLASQGFDNVTDLSKRGGEQYFMEDTIHLGWRGWVAVDRAVKPFMAQANVPHNYNIHNYFYSKKWQKKPYAIRTINQKLHDFSKSDSLKRKIVRQQIDALGIKGSILVIKNGKTWLDYATENNTNTSYLINSVQKSMTAAIIMHLVQEGKLSLQDKLSKFYPQIAGAKKVKLKNLLDMTAGLDLKPGARLGRKHFISDNDNVQCDAKKTVFNAKMLGKWHYRSLNYIYLCGIMSKITGQSYEQLFRDTYVRPLKLQQTEFLWSKPDKIVASGLVPGMVYRNGQYNTFKFKKALHNAHDELGAGSVVMSNHDLAKTVHYILAGKLLTKASCNFLYQAAPPAYYNGGFYNDKSHNIKKANGGGAGYYTFLRSSDDGKTIIVIQSNKTKEGEFDILRSQINKIMLRLLK
;
A
#
# COMPACT_ATOMS: atom_id res chain seq x y z
N MET A 1 -8.94 -44.14 -71.28
CA MET A 1 -9.41 -43.06 -70.37
C MET A 1 -9.27 -41.73 -71.07
N SER A 2 -10.33 -40.91 -71.15
CA SER A 2 -10.25 -39.57 -71.76
C SER A 2 -9.35 -38.64 -70.94
N ASN A 3 -8.74 -37.64 -71.58
CA ASN A 3 -7.90 -36.63 -70.90
C ASN A 3 -8.64 -35.95 -69.73
N LYS A 4 -9.99 -35.84 -69.81
CA LYS A 4 -10.84 -35.33 -68.72
C LYS A 4 -10.86 -36.25 -67.48
N GLY A 5 -10.83 -37.57 -67.67
CA GLY A 5 -10.80 -38.55 -66.58
C GLY A 5 -9.47 -38.56 -65.82
N ARG A 6 -8.33 -38.40 -66.53
CA ARG A 6 -7.01 -38.24 -65.89
C ARG A 6 -6.88 -36.91 -65.15
N LEU A 7 -7.37 -35.81 -65.73
CA LEU A 7 -7.43 -34.50 -65.07
C LEU A 7 -8.25 -34.55 -63.78
N TRP A 8 -9.40 -35.25 -63.76
CA TRP A 8 -10.21 -35.41 -62.54
C TRP A 8 -9.54 -36.30 -61.49
N GLN A 9 -8.79 -37.33 -61.87
CA GLN A 9 -8.04 -38.12 -60.89
C GLN A 9 -6.89 -37.34 -60.22
N ILE A 10 -6.31 -36.37 -60.93
CA ILE A 10 -5.22 -35.53 -60.41
C ILE A 10 -5.77 -34.35 -59.61
N PHE A 11 -6.75 -33.61 -60.16
CA PHE A 11 -7.26 -32.37 -59.57
C PHE A 11 -8.57 -32.53 -58.79
N GLY A 12 -9.36 -33.59 -59.04
CA GLY A 12 -10.63 -33.85 -58.35
C GLY A 12 -10.47 -34.02 -56.84
N PRO A 13 -9.52 -34.83 -56.33
CA PRO A 13 -9.23 -34.93 -54.90
C PRO A 13 -8.81 -33.58 -54.29
N VAL A 14 -8.02 -32.77 -55.01
CA VAL A 14 -7.60 -31.44 -54.58
C VAL A 14 -8.78 -30.47 -54.51
N LEU A 15 -9.67 -30.52 -55.50
CA LEU A 15 -10.89 -29.71 -55.55
C LEU A 15 -11.87 -30.10 -54.44
N CYS A 16 -12.09 -31.41 -54.23
CA CYS A 16 -12.90 -31.92 -53.13
C CYS A 16 -12.32 -31.55 -51.77
N ALA A 17 -10.99 -31.66 -51.59
CA ALA A 17 -10.32 -31.21 -50.38
C ALA A 17 -10.48 -29.69 -50.17
N ALA A 18 -10.35 -28.88 -51.22
CA ALA A 18 -10.56 -27.43 -51.15
C ALA A 18 -12.01 -27.05 -50.80
N ILE A 19 -12.99 -27.77 -51.36
CA ILE A 19 -14.42 -27.59 -51.02
C ILE A 19 -14.69 -28.00 -49.58
N LEU A 20 -14.17 -29.15 -49.13
CA LEU A 20 -14.28 -29.59 -47.73
C LEU A 20 -13.65 -28.59 -46.76
N LEU A 21 -12.48 -28.04 -47.10
CA LEU A 21 -11.81 -27.00 -46.33
C LEU A 21 -12.65 -25.71 -46.26
N LEU A 22 -13.25 -25.31 -47.37
CA LEU A 22 -14.21 -24.20 -47.45
C LEU A 22 -15.43 -24.45 -46.56
N VAL A 23 -16.00 -25.66 -46.58
CA VAL A 23 -17.13 -26.05 -45.74
C VAL A 23 -16.77 -25.97 -44.26
N ILE A 24 -15.59 -26.46 -43.86
CA ILE A 24 -15.09 -26.38 -42.47
C ILE A 24 -14.94 -24.92 -41.99
N PHE A 25 -14.50 -24.00 -42.86
CA PHE A 25 -14.34 -22.59 -42.49
C PHE A 25 -15.60 -21.75 -42.61
N LEU A 26 -16.62 -22.20 -43.35
CA LEU A 26 -17.88 -21.48 -43.52
C LEU A 26 -18.97 -21.94 -42.54
N LEU A 27 -18.99 -23.22 -42.16
CA LEU A 27 -19.95 -23.76 -41.21
C LEU A 27 -19.56 -23.43 -39.76
N PRO A 28 -20.53 -23.08 -38.89
CA PRO A 28 -20.28 -22.94 -37.46
C PRO A 28 -20.11 -24.34 -36.83
N TRP A 29 -19.03 -24.54 -36.11
CA TRP A 29 -18.80 -25.75 -35.31
C TRP A 29 -18.19 -25.38 -33.97
N GLU A 30 -18.44 -26.18 -32.93
CA GLU A 30 -17.94 -25.94 -31.58
C GLU A 30 -16.82 -26.91 -31.22
N ARG A 31 -15.84 -26.43 -30.45
CA ARG A 31 -14.72 -27.23 -29.97
C ARG A 31 -14.41 -26.85 -28.53
N THR A 32 -14.29 -27.86 -27.68
CA THR A 32 -13.80 -27.70 -26.31
C THR A 32 -12.32 -28.08 -26.24
N PHE A 33 -11.55 -27.35 -25.43
CA PHE A 33 -10.13 -27.63 -25.20
C PHE A 33 -9.94 -28.35 -23.87
N SER A 34 -9.05 -29.34 -23.83
CA SER A 34 -8.69 -29.99 -22.57
C SER A 34 -7.97 -29.02 -21.64
N GLN A 35 -8.07 -29.25 -20.33
CA GLN A 35 -7.37 -28.44 -19.32
C GLN A 35 -5.85 -28.48 -19.51
N ASP A 36 -5.30 -29.59 -19.99
CA ASP A 36 -3.88 -29.70 -20.35
C ASP A 36 -3.52 -28.84 -21.55
N ALA A 37 -4.36 -28.82 -22.59
CA ALA A 37 -4.14 -27.95 -23.75
C ALA A 37 -4.20 -26.47 -23.35
N ILE A 38 -5.13 -26.08 -22.48
CA ILE A 38 -5.21 -24.72 -21.93
C ILE A 38 -3.96 -24.39 -21.10
N TYR A 39 -3.49 -25.32 -20.26
CA TYR A 39 -2.29 -25.12 -19.46
C TYR A 39 -1.02 -24.98 -20.32
N GLN A 40 -0.91 -25.78 -21.38
CA GLN A 40 0.15 -25.66 -22.37
C GLN A 40 0.07 -24.32 -23.09
N ALA A 41 -1.10 -23.90 -23.55
CA ALA A 41 -1.31 -22.62 -24.22
C ALA A 41 -0.91 -21.44 -23.34
N ALA A 42 -1.32 -21.45 -22.06
CA ALA A 42 -1.00 -20.42 -21.06
C ALA A 42 0.51 -20.19 -20.87
N ASN A 43 1.34 -21.22 -21.11
CA ASN A 43 2.79 -21.16 -20.93
C ASN A 43 3.58 -21.16 -22.26
N SER A 44 2.90 -21.29 -23.40
CA SER A 44 3.53 -21.46 -24.72
C SER A 44 4.24 -20.18 -25.23
N GLN A 45 3.60 -19.02 -25.00
CA GLN A 45 3.92 -17.72 -25.57
C GLN A 45 4.11 -17.73 -27.10
N THR A 46 3.34 -18.56 -27.80
CA THR A 46 3.37 -18.58 -29.27
C THR A 46 2.56 -17.42 -29.84
N THR A 47 2.94 -16.95 -31.03
CA THR A 47 2.18 -15.91 -31.73
C THR A 47 0.79 -16.40 -32.12
N THR A 48 0.60 -17.70 -32.35
CA THR A 48 -0.70 -18.33 -32.61
C THR A 48 -1.67 -18.09 -31.44
N ILE A 49 -1.25 -18.37 -30.20
CA ILE A 49 -2.07 -18.11 -29.01
C ILE A 49 -2.26 -16.60 -28.77
N PHE A 50 -1.25 -15.79 -29.05
CA PHE A 50 -1.37 -14.33 -28.95
C PHE A 50 -2.44 -13.78 -29.90
N LYS A 51 -2.43 -14.21 -31.17
CA LYS A 51 -3.34 -13.75 -32.25
C LYS A 51 -4.74 -14.35 -32.18
N GLY A 52 -4.86 -15.55 -31.61
CA GLY A 52 -6.13 -16.22 -31.35
C GLY A 52 -6.95 -15.55 -30.24
N SER A 53 -8.13 -16.07 -29.96
CA SER A 53 -9.00 -15.61 -28.87
C SER A 53 -9.50 -16.74 -28.00
N LEU A 54 -9.87 -17.88 -28.57
CA LEU A 54 -10.69 -18.89 -27.89
C LEU A 54 -10.03 -19.54 -26.69
N MET A 55 -8.80 -20.07 -26.84
CA MET A 55 -8.11 -20.70 -25.70
C MET A 55 -7.85 -19.70 -24.56
N LYS A 56 -7.67 -18.41 -24.86
CA LYS A 56 -7.57 -17.36 -23.84
C LYS A 56 -8.91 -17.08 -23.17
N GLN A 57 -9.99 -17.02 -23.95
CA GLN A 57 -11.33 -16.84 -23.43
C GLN A 57 -11.72 -17.97 -22.49
N ASP A 58 -11.39 -19.22 -22.83
CA ASP A 58 -11.67 -20.37 -21.97
C ASP A 58 -10.80 -20.34 -20.71
N ALA A 59 -9.50 -20.06 -20.85
CA ALA A 59 -8.62 -19.91 -19.70
C ALA A 59 -9.10 -18.83 -18.70
N PHE A 60 -9.57 -17.67 -19.19
CA PHE A 60 -9.96 -16.55 -18.32
C PHE A 60 -11.35 -16.73 -17.68
N LYS A 61 -12.17 -17.66 -18.17
CA LYS A 61 -13.37 -18.10 -17.44
C LYS A 61 -12.97 -18.84 -16.15
N ASP A 62 -11.91 -19.64 -16.25
CA ASP A 62 -11.30 -20.39 -15.14
C ASP A 62 -10.35 -19.49 -14.29
N ASP A 63 -9.46 -20.12 -13.51
CA ASP A 63 -8.52 -19.47 -12.59
C ASP A 63 -7.23 -18.95 -13.26
N TYR A 64 -7.22 -18.75 -14.59
CA TYR A 64 -6.07 -18.15 -15.26
C TYR A 64 -6.10 -16.63 -15.22
N VAL A 65 -4.95 -16.05 -14.86
CA VAL A 65 -4.74 -14.60 -14.81
C VAL A 65 -3.84 -14.20 -15.97
N PRO A 66 -4.23 -13.22 -16.82
CA PRO A 66 -3.36 -12.70 -17.86
C PRO A 66 -2.16 -11.96 -17.26
N PHE A 67 -0.97 -12.34 -17.70
CA PHE A 67 0.30 -11.67 -17.44
C PHE A 67 0.77 -11.04 -18.75
N TYR A 68 0.53 -9.74 -18.88
CA TYR A 68 0.97 -8.93 -20.01
C TYR A 68 2.43 -8.51 -19.85
N GLY A 69 3.20 -8.64 -20.92
CA GLY A 69 4.60 -8.24 -20.95
C GLY A 69 5.19 -8.37 -22.35
N SER A 70 6.50 -8.58 -22.43
CA SER A 70 7.24 -8.84 -23.66
C SER A 70 8.15 -10.07 -23.48
N SER A 71 9.43 -9.97 -23.83
CA SER A 71 10.39 -11.08 -23.78
C SER A 71 10.78 -11.51 -22.36
N GLU A 72 10.55 -10.70 -21.33
CA GLU A 72 10.78 -11.04 -19.93
C GLU A 72 10.03 -12.31 -19.52
N LEU A 73 8.80 -12.49 -20.01
CA LEU A 73 7.97 -13.65 -19.69
C LEU A 73 8.52 -14.97 -20.28
N SER A 74 9.49 -14.90 -21.21
CA SER A 74 10.15 -16.09 -21.77
C SER A 74 11.34 -16.57 -20.95
N ARG A 75 11.74 -15.83 -19.92
CA ARG A 75 12.81 -16.18 -18.99
C ARG A 75 12.34 -17.19 -17.93
N LEU A 76 12.12 -18.42 -18.39
CA LEU A 76 11.68 -19.54 -17.54
C LEU A 76 12.85 -20.12 -16.72
N ASP A 77 13.15 -19.48 -15.59
CA ASP A 77 13.99 -19.98 -14.50
C ASP A 77 13.12 -20.54 -13.34
N PRO A 78 13.70 -21.14 -12.27
CA PRO A 78 12.95 -21.69 -11.14
C PRO A 78 11.98 -20.73 -10.46
N LEU A 79 12.26 -19.44 -10.50
CA LEU A 79 11.54 -18.41 -9.77
C LEU A 79 10.52 -17.70 -10.65
N HIS A 80 10.44 -18.05 -11.93
CA HIS A 80 9.44 -17.53 -12.84
C HIS A 80 8.00 -17.76 -12.30
N PRO A 81 7.06 -16.81 -12.47
CA PRO A 81 5.70 -16.90 -11.91
C PRO A 81 4.97 -18.21 -12.21
N SER A 82 5.06 -18.73 -13.44
CA SER A 82 4.46 -20.03 -13.80
C SER A 82 5.04 -21.21 -13.02
N VAL A 83 6.35 -21.20 -12.74
CA VAL A 83 7.03 -22.27 -12.00
C VAL A 83 6.63 -22.23 -10.53
N ILE A 84 6.67 -21.05 -9.91
CA ILE A 84 6.25 -20.85 -8.52
C ILE A 84 4.76 -21.19 -8.36
N ALA A 85 3.89 -20.74 -9.27
CA ALA A 85 2.46 -21.04 -9.21
C ALA A 85 2.18 -22.54 -9.28
N GLN A 86 2.90 -23.26 -10.15
CA GLN A 86 2.77 -24.71 -10.25
C GLN A 86 3.34 -25.44 -9.02
N LYS A 87 4.56 -25.10 -8.58
CA LYS A 87 5.22 -25.77 -7.44
C LYS A 87 4.40 -25.71 -6.16
N TYR A 88 3.80 -24.55 -5.90
CA TYR A 88 3.08 -24.28 -4.65
C TYR A 88 1.56 -24.34 -4.80
N HIS A 89 1.07 -24.95 -5.89
CA HIS A 89 -0.36 -25.17 -6.15
C HIS A 89 -1.22 -23.94 -5.86
N ARG A 90 -0.83 -22.78 -6.42
CA ARG A 90 -1.55 -21.54 -6.19
C ARG A 90 -2.97 -21.64 -6.72
N ASN A 91 -3.88 -20.90 -6.09
CA ASN A 91 -5.27 -20.73 -6.52
C ASN A 91 -5.44 -19.89 -7.79
N TYR A 92 -4.36 -19.71 -8.56
CA TYR A 92 -4.38 -19.04 -9.85
C TYR A 92 -3.24 -19.58 -10.72
N ARG A 93 -3.40 -19.47 -12.04
CA ARG A 93 -2.36 -19.84 -13.01
C ARG A 93 -2.03 -18.63 -13.91
N PRO A 94 -0.74 -18.26 -14.08
CA PRO A 94 -0.38 -17.24 -15.06
C PRO A 94 -0.71 -17.70 -16.49
N PHE A 95 -1.32 -16.81 -17.27
CA PHE A 95 -1.42 -16.92 -18.72
C PHE A 95 -0.50 -15.87 -19.36
N LEU A 96 0.61 -16.33 -19.93
CA LEU A 96 1.69 -15.47 -20.39
C LEU A 96 1.33 -14.85 -21.76
N LEU A 97 1.05 -13.55 -21.76
CA LEU A 97 0.72 -12.77 -22.94
C LEU A 97 1.86 -11.80 -23.24
N GLY A 98 2.69 -12.16 -24.21
CA GLY A 98 3.79 -11.32 -24.66
C GLY A 98 4.98 -12.12 -25.15
N GLY A 99 5.77 -11.47 -26.01
CA GLY A 99 7.04 -11.97 -26.50
C GLY A 99 7.91 -10.81 -26.99
N PRO A 100 9.05 -11.09 -27.63
CA PRO A 100 9.98 -10.05 -28.08
C PRO A 100 9.30 -8.97 -28.94
N GLY A 101 9.22 -7.75 -28.41
CA GLY A 101 8.70 -6.59 -29.13
C GLY A 101 7.18 -6.38 -29.06
N SER A 102 6.43 -7.20 -28.30
CA SER A 102 5.03 -6.88 -27.96
C SER A 102 4.98 -5.73 -26.95
N GLN A 103 4.36 -4.61 -27.33
CA GLN A 103 4.12 -3.44 -26.46
C GLN A 103 2.62 -3.12 -26.39
N SER A 104 2.26 -1.93 -25.90
CA SER A 104 0.89 -1.64 -25.51
C SER A 104 -0.11 -1.66 -26.65
N LEU A 105 0.28 -1.24 -27.86
CA LEU A 105 -0.61 -1.26 -29.03
C LEU A 105 -0.97 -2.70 -29.45
N ALA A 106 0.01 -3.61 -29.40
CA ALA A 106 -0.22 -5.03 -29.71
C ALA A 106 -1.13 -5.68 -28.66
N HIS A 107 -0.88 -5.39 -27.38
CA HIS A 107 -1.73 -5.87 -26.28
C HIS A 107 -3.14 -5.29 -26.31
N PHE A 108 -3.31 -4.02 -26.66
CA PHE A 108 -4.64 -3.43 -26.81
C PHE A 108 -5.46 -4.14 -27.91
N LEU A 109 -4.82 -4.47 -29.04
CA LEU A 109 -5.47 -5.24 -30.10
C LEU A 109 -5.81 -6.66 -29.61
N GLU A 110 -4.87 -7.31 -28.93
CA GLU A 110 -5.05 -8.64 -28.31
C GLU A 110 -6.30 -8.69 -27.43
N MET A 111 -6.47 -7.68 -26.55
CA MET A 111 -7.60 -7.58 -25.63
C MET A 111 -8.95 -7.53 -26.32
N GLN A 112 -9.03 -7.16 -27.61
CA GLN A 112 -10.31 -7.12 -28.32
C GLN A 112 -10.91 -8.52 -28.51
N GLY A 113 -10.09 -9.57 -28.42
CA GLY A 113 -10.53 -10.96 -28.38
C GLY A 113 -10.98 -11.45 -27.00
N THR A 114 -10.58 -10.80 -25.90
CA THR A 114 -10.75 -11.33 -24.53
C THR A 114 -11.43 -10.36 -23.56
N SER A 115 -11.79 -9.16 -24.04
CA SER A 115 -12.24 -8.06 -23.18
C SER A 115 -13.45 -8.39 -22.31
N LYS A 116 -14.37 -9.23 -22.77
CA LYS A 116 -15.54 -9.66 -21.97
C LYS A 116 -15.12 -10.48 -20.75
N GLN A 117 -14.15 -11.39 -20.93
CA GLN A 117 -13.66 -12.28 -19.89
C GLN A 117 -12.82 -11.53 -18.85
N LEU A 118 -12.25 -10.37 -19.20
CA LEU A 118 -11.52 -9.52 -18.26
C LEU A 118 -12.43 -8.73 -17.30
N LYS A 119 -13.75 -8.77 -17.50
CA LYS A 119 -14.71 -7.99 -16.71
C LYS A 119 -14.64 -8.40 -15.24
N GLY A 120 -14.27 -7.46 -14.38
CA GLY A 120 -14.13 -7.71 -12.94
C GLY A 120 -13.11 -8.79 -12.58
N LYS A 121 -12.14 -9.10 -13.44
CA LYS A 121 -11.03 -10.04 -13.17
C LYS A 121 -9.75 -9.29 -12.77
N LYS A 122 -8.69 -10.04 -12.44
CA LYS A 122 -7.35 -9.52 -12.18
C LYS A 122 -6.43 -9.68 -13.38
N ALA A 123 -5.46 -8.78 -13.52
CA ALA A 123 -4.38 -8.88 -14.50
C ALA A 123 -3.05 -8.42 -13.90
N VAL A 124 -1.94 -8.88 -14.47
CA VAL A 124 -0.59 -8.39 -14.17
C VAL A 124 0.00 -7.80 -15.46
N VAL A 125 0.64 -6.64 -15.36
CA VAL A 125 1.28 -5.98 -16.50
C VAL A 125 2.70 -5.60 -16.13
N ILE A 126 3.69 -6.14 -16.84
CA ILE A 126 5.09 -5.71 -16.72
C ILE A 126 5.31 -4.57 -17.72
N VAL A 127 5.52 -3.36 -17.21
CA VAL A 127 5.68 -2.14 -18.01
C VAL A 127 7.16 -1.81 -18.12
N SER A 128 7.77 -2.24 -19.21
CA SER A 128 9.19 -2.02 -19.51
C SER A 128 9.41 -0.59 -20.04
N PRO A 129 10.14 0.30 -19.33
CA PRO A 129 10.38 1.68 -19.79
C PRO A 129 11.09 1.77 -21.16
N GLN A 130 11.76 0.70 -21.58
CA GLN A 130 12.41 0.54 -22.88
C GLN A 130 11.41 0.54 -24.05
N TRP A 131 10.12 0.30 -23.79
CA TRP A 131 9.06 0.45 -24.81
C TRP A 131 8.88 1.92 -25.22
N PHE A 132 9.16 2.86 -24.31
CA PHE A 132 8.87 4.27 -24.47
C PHE A 132 9.93 5.01 -25.29
N THR A 133 10.41 4.40 -26.37
CA THR A 133 11.28 5.08 -27.35
C THR A 133 10.49 6.16 -28.10
N LYS A 134 11.18 7.11 -28.75
CA LYS A 134 10.53 8.19 -29.52
C LYS A 134 9.48 7.66 -30.53
N LYS A 135 9.76 6.53 -31.19
CA LYS A 135 8.88 5.91 -32.19
C LYS A 135 7.81 5.00 -31.57
N GLY A 136 8.00 4.54 -30.33
CA GLY A 136 7.11 3.57 -29.67
C GLY A 136 7.21 2.18 -30.30
N GLN A 137 6.07 1.49 -30.39
CA GLN A 137 5.94 0.18 -31.03
C GLN A 137 6.64 0.11 -32.41
N ASN A 138 7.60 -0.79 -32.53
CA ASN A 138 8.26 -1.10 -33.80
C ASN A 138 7.25 -1.81 -34.74
N PRO A 139 7.10 -1.36 -36.01
CA PRO A 139 6.14 -1.95 -36.96
C PRO A 139 6.39 -3.43 -37.30
N ASP A 140 7.64 -3.84 -37.47
CA ASP A 140 8.00 -5.22 -37.80
C ASP A 140 7.70 -6.14 -36.61
N ALA A 141 7.99 -5.68 -35.39
CA ALA A 141 7.61 -6.38 -34.17
C ALA A 141 6.08 -6.46 -34.02
N PHE A 142 5.34 -5.37 -34.36
CA PHE A 142 3.89 -5.40 -34.34
C PHE A 142 3.31 -6.41 -35.34
N ALA A 143 3.91 -6.54 -36.52
CA ALA A 143 3.48 -7.51 -37.54
C ALA A 143 3.47 -8.96 -37.03
N LEU A 144 4.43 -9.31 -36.15
CA LEU A 144 4.47 -10.63 -35.50
C LEU A 144 3.25 -10.91 -34.62
N TYR A 145 2.59 -9.88 -34.11
CA TYR A 145 1.47 -9.96 -33.15
C TYR A 145 0.14 -9.51 -33.73
N TYR A 146 0.13 -8.86 -34.90
CA TYR A 146 -1.09 -8.41 -35.56
C TYR A 146 -2.01 -9.58 -35.91
N SER A 147 -3.29 -9.42 -35.58
CA SER A 147 -4.35 -10.39 -35.84
C SER A 147 -5.51 -9.70 -36.57
N PRO A 148 -5.80 -10.09 -37.83
CA PRO A 148 -6.99 -9.63 -38.54
C PRO A 148 -8.29 -9.94 -37.79
N LEU A 149 -8.33 -11.05 -37.05
CA LEU A 149 -9.49 -11.44 -36.24
C LEU A 149 -9.77 -10.40 -35.15
N GLN A 150 -8.73 -10.04 -34.39
CA GLN A 150 -8.83 -9.07 -33.32
C GLN A 150 -9.10 -7.65 -33.86
N ALA A 151 -8.57 -7.32 -35.06
CA ALA A 151 -8.87 -6.06 -35.74
C ALA A 151 -10.34 -5.98 -36.20
N CYS A 152 -10.92 -7.08 -36.68
CA CYS A 152 -12.36 -7.17 -36.95
C CYS A 152 -13.16 -6.99 -35.65
N ASN A 153 -12.75 -7.65 -34.56
CA ASN A 153 -13.40 -7.50 -33.24
C ASN A 153 -13.37 -6.05 -32.74
N PHE A 154 -12.25 -5.34 -32.92
CA PHE A 154 -12.14 -3.91 -32.63
C PHE A 154 -13.16 -3.09 -33.42
N LEU A 155 -13.12 -3.17 -34.76
CA LEU A 155 -13.95 -2.35 -35.64
C LEU A 155 -15.45 -2.61 -35.44
N LEU A 156 -15.84 -3.88 -35.36
CA LEU A 156 -17.24 -4.28 -35.13
C LEU A 156 -17.71 -3.99 -33.70
N GLY A 157 -16.79 -3.91 -32.74
CA GLY A 157 -17.08 -3.59 -31.34
C GLY A 157 -17.34 -2.10 -31.06
N ILE A 158 -17.11 -1.21 -32.02
CA ILE A 158 -17.32 0.23 -31.87
C ILE A 158 -18.81 0.55 -31.93
N LYS A 159 -19.39 0.86 -30.77
CA LYS A 159 -20.80 1.31 -30.64
C LYS A 159 -20.97 2.82 -30.74
N LYS A 160 -19.98 3.58 -30.26
CA LYS A 160 -19.97 5.04 -30.22
C LYS A 160 -18.60 5.55 -30.67
N ASP A 161 -18.60 6.70 -31.30
CA ASP A 161 -17.38 7.42 -31.61
C ASP A 161 -16.78 8.00 -30.33
N THR A 162 -15.48 7.75 -30.11
CA THR A 162 -14.76 8.20 -28.91
C THR A 162 -13.33 8.58 -29.26
N PRO A 163 -12.67 9.47 -28.49
CA PRO A 163 -11.26 9.79 -28.67
C PRO A 163 -10.35 8.56 -28.65
N THR A 164 -10.65 7.57 -27.81
CA THR A 164 -9.93 6.28 -27.75
C THR A 164 -10.01 5.53 -29.07
N ASN A 165 -11.21 5.36 -29.64
CA ASN A 165 -11.39 4.62 -30.89
C ASN A 165 -10.70 5.35 -32.06
N ARG A 166 -10.84 6.68 -32.12
CA ARG A 166 -10.16 7.52 -33.12
C ARG A 166 -8.63 7.41 -32.99
N TYR A 167 -8.09 7.45 -31.77
CA TYR A 167 -6.65 7.32 -31.52
C TYR A 167 -6.13 5.94 -31.93
N ALA A 168 -6.78 4.86 -31.47
CA ALA A 168 -6.42 3.49 -31.84
C ALA A 168 -6.40 3.29 -33.35
N ALA A 169 -7.45 3.72 -34.06
CA ALA A 169 -7.52 3.63 -35.51
C ALA A 169 -6.38 4.39 -36.21
N LYS A 170 -6.05 5.61 -35.75
CA LYS A 170 -4.90 6.37 -36.27
C LYS A 170 -3.57 5.66 -36.04
N ARG A 171 -3.41 4.97 -34.91
CA ARG A 171 -2.21 4.17 -34.60
C ARG A 171 -2.12 2.92 -35.45
N PHE A 172 -3.21 2.19 -35.63
CA PHE A 172 -3.27 1.02 -36.50
C PHE A 172 -2.97 1.38 -37.95
N LEU A 173 -3.42 2.54 -38.45
CA LEU A 173 -3.09 3.00 -39.81
C LEU A 173 -1.59 3.27 -40.04
N GLN A 174 -0.80 3.41 -38.97
CA GLN A 174 0.67 3.55 -39.05
C GLN A 174 1.38 2.19 -39.08
N MET A 175 0.65 1.08 -38.97
CA MET A 175 1.17 -0.28 -39.02
C MET A 175 0.97 -0.84 -40.43
N PRO A 176 2.03 -1.26 -41.15
CA PRO A 176 1.93 -1.73 -42.54
C PRO A 176 0.99 -2.93 -42.75
N GLU A 177 0.84 -3.80 -41.74
CA GLU A 177 -0.04 -4.97 -41.81
C GLU A 177 -1.55 -4.66 -41.85
N VAL A 178 -1.93 -3.43 -41.52
CA VAL A 178 -3.34 -3.01 -41.57
C VAL A 178 -3.70 -2.67 -43.02
N LYS A 179 -4.30 -3.65 -43.72
CA LYS A 179 -4.60 -3.61 -45.17
C LYS A 179 -6.09 -3.85 -45.46
N GLY A 180 -6.47 -3.75 -46.73
CA GLY A 180 -7.81 -4.09 -47.24
C GLY A 180 -8.96 -3.34 -46.55
N VAL A 181 -10.08 -4.04 -46.38
CA VAL A 181 -11.31 -3.47 -45.78
C VAL A 181 -11.10 -3.04 -44.33
N ILE A 182 -10.23 -3.74 -43.56
CA ILE A 182 -9.85 -3.31 -42.21
C ILE A 182 -9.21 -1.92 -42.26
N LYS A 183 -8.27 -1.67 -43.16
CA LYS A 183 -7.66 -0.33 -43.34
C LYS A 183 -8.69 0.74 -43.69
N LEU A 184 -9.64 0.43 -44.57
CA LEU A 184 -10.73 1.36 -44.93
C LEU A 184 -11.63 1.66 -43.73
N GLY A 185 -11.96 0.65 -42.92
CA GLY A 185 -12.70 0.81 -41.67
C GLY A 185 -11.94 1.69 -40.67
N MET A 186 -10.65 1.44 -40.47
CA MET A 186 -9.79 2.26 -39.59
C MET A 186 -9.71 3.72 -40.07
N LYS A 187 -9.65 3.99 -41.38
CA LYS A 187 -9.69 5.36 -41.92
C LYS A 187 -10.98 6.09 -41.53
N ARG A 188 -12.13 5.42 -41.60
CA ARG A 188 -13.42 5.99 -41.19
C ARG A 188 -13.47 6.26 -39.69
N VAL A 189 -13.12 5.27 -38.88
CA VAL A 189 -13.07 5.43 -37.41
C VAL A 189 -12.11 6.54 -37.01
N ALA A 190 -10.96 6.69 -37.68
CA ALA A 190 -10.01 7.77 -37.42
C ALA A 190 -10.59 9.17 -37.68
N ARG A 191 -11.58 9.29 -38.57
CA ARG A 191 -12.34 10.52 -38.88
C ARG A 191 -13.60 10.68 -38.01
N GLY A 192 -13.92 9.71 -37.16
CA GLY A 192 -15.16 9.71 -36.36
C GLY A 192 -16.39 9.22 -37.13
N GLU A 193 -16.19 8.62 -38.31
CA GLU A 193 -17.27 8.08 -39.13
C GLU A 193 -17.61 6.63 -38.72
N LYS A 194 -18.89 6.27 -38.83
CA LYS A 194 -19.34 4.88 -38.69
C LYS A 194 -18.90 4.05 -39.90
N LEU A 195 -18.71 2.74 -39.69
CA LEU A 195 -18.55 1.77 -40.79
C LEU A 195 -19.77 1.81 -41.72
N THR A 196 -19.53 1.68 -43.02
CA THR A 196 -20.60 1.48 -44.02
C THR A 196 -21.25 0.11 -43.85
N GLY A 197 -22.45 -0.08 -44.41
CA GLY A 197 -23.14 -1.37 -44.42
C GLY A 197 -22.28 -2.48 -45.04
N PHE A 198 -21.69 -2.22 -46.20
CA PHE A 198 -20.77 -3.15 -46.88
C PHE A 198 -19.54 -3.49 -46.03
N GLN A 199 -18.90 -2.50 -45.41
CA GLN A 199 -17.74 -2.76 -44.54
C GLN A 199 -18.11 -3.61 -43.33
N ARG A 200 -19.25 -3.32 -42.68
CA ARG A 200 -19.72 -4.12 -41.55
C ARG A 200 -20.00 -5.56 -41.99
N PHE A 201 -20.74 -5.76 -43.09
CA PHE A 201 -21.01 -7.07 -43.67
C PHE A 201 -19.74 -7.86 -43.99
N TYR A 202 -18.76 -7.22 -44.67
CA TYR A 202 -17.49 -7.86 -45.00
C TYR A 202 -16.71 -8.27 -43.75
N LEU A 203 -16.59 -7.36 -42.77
CA LEU A 203 -15.86 -7.62 -41.52
C LEU A 203 -16.54 -8.70 -40.68
N GLU A 204 -17.87 -8.79 -40.69
CA GLU A 204 -18.63 -9.84 -39.99
C GLU A 204 -18.37 -11.22 -40.60
N ASN A 205 -18.39 -11.34 -41.92
CA ASN A 205 -18.06 -12.57 -42.63
C ASN A 205 -16.59 -12.96 -42.44
N GLN A 206 -15.67 -11.99 -42.57
CA GLN A 206 -14.24 -12.22 -42.34
C GLN A 206 -13.98 -12.68 -40.90
N ARG A 207 -14.60 -12.04 -39.89
CA ARG A 207 -14.52 -12.47 -38.50
C ARG A 207 -15.03 -13.90 -38.29
N ARG A 208 -16.12 -14.30 -38.97
CA ARG A 208 -16.67 -15.66 -38.88
C ARG A 208 -15.64 -16.70 -39.35
N ILE A 209 -15.06 -16.49 -40.52
CA ILE A 209 -14.04 -17.38 -41.11
C ILE A 209 -12.82 -17.47 -40.17
N LEU A 210 -12.30 -16.33 -39.73
CA LEU A 210 -11.12 -16.27 -38.86
C LEU A 210 -11.36 -16.88 -37.47
N ASN A 211 -12.59 -16.82 -36.95
CA ASN A 211 -12.95 -17.52 -35.72
C ASN A 211 -12.94 -19.04 -35.93
N ASN A 212 -13.43 -19.54 -37.07
CA ASN A 212 -13.38 -20.96 -37.39
C ASN A 212 -11.93 -21.45 -37.59
N GLU A 213 -11.07 -20.61 -38.18
CA GLU A 213 -9.62 -20.86 -38.22
C GLU A 213 -9.00 -20.94 -36.82
N ASP A 214 -9.35 -20.03 -35.90
CA ASP A 214 -8.87 -20.06 -34.50
C ASP A 214 -9.34 -21.34 -33.77
N LYS A 215 -10.57 -21.80 -34.03
CA LYS A 215 -11.12 -23.07 -33.50
C LYS A 215 -10.30 -24.27 -33.98
N PHE A 216 -9.96 -24.30 -35.26
CA PHE A 216 -9.23 -25.41 -35.87
C PHE A 216 -7.75 -25.40 -35.47
N PHE A 217 -7.05 -24.30 -35.73
CA PHE A 217 -5.58 -24.28 -35.74
C PHE A 217 -4.89 -24.03 -34.40
N SER A 218 -5.60 -23.51 -33.39
CA SER A 218 -5.00 -23.05 -32.12
C SER A 218 -4.20 -24.13 -31.37
N THR A 219 -4.55 -25.41 -31.50
CA THR A 219 -3.84 -26.52 -30.84
C THR A 219 -2.66 -27.09 -31.62
N PHE A 220 -2.56 -26.87 -32.94
CA PHE A 220 -1.55 -27.52 -33.79
C PHE A 220 -0.15 -26.90 -33.65
N GLN A 221 -0.05 -25.69 -33.09
CA GLN A 221 1.21 -24.94 -32.97
C GLN A 221 1.53 -24.58 -31.51
N LEU A 222 1.13 -25.43 -30.56
CA LEU A 222 1.48 -25.24 -29.16
C LEU A 222 2.94 -25.58 -28.91
N ARG A 223 3.68 -24.64 -28.31
CA ARG A 223 5.04 -24.90 -27.83
C ARG A 223 4.97 -25.48 -26.43
N ASP A 224 5.30 -26.77 -26.28
CA ASP A 224 5.41 -27.41 -24.97
C ASP A 224 6.57 -26.80 -24.16
N ARG A 225 6.21 -26.13 -23.06
CA ARG A 225 7.16 -25.66 -22.03
C ARG A 225 6.90 -26.31 -20.67
N ILE A 226 5.94 -27.22 -20.57
CA ILE A 226 5.51 -27.83 -19.32
C ILE A 226 6.60 -28.74 -18.76
N LYS A 227 7.27 -29.53 -19.61
CA LYS A 227 8.44 -30.32 -19.20
C LYS A 227 9.53 -29.45 -18.56
N LYS A 228 9.77 -28.25 -19.12
CA LYS A 228 10.72 -27.30 -18.57
C LYS A 228 10.23 -26.76 -17.22
N ILE A 229 8.96 -26.35 -17.12
CA ILE A 229 8.37 -25.85 -15.86
C ILE A 229 8.50 -26.92 -14.77
N ASN A 230 8.13 -28.17 -15.04
CA ASN A 230 8.25 -29.29 -14.11
C ASN A 230 9.69 -29.50 -13.65
N LYS A 231 10.66 -29.44 -14.58
CA LYS A 231 12.09 -29.54 -14.23
C LYS A 231 12.55 -28.40 -13.33
N GLN A 232 12.14 -27.16 -13.61
CA GLN A 232 12.51 -25.99 -12.82
C GLN A 232 11.83 -26.01 -11.43
N ALA A 233 10.59 -26.49 -11.33
CA ALA A 233 9.86 -26.62 -10.07
C ALA A 233 10.54 -27.59 -9.08
N LYS A 234 11.25 -28.62 -9.57
CA LYS A 234 12.02 -29.54 -8.72
C LYS A 234 13.17 -28.86 -7.97
N LEU A 235 13.65 -27.71 -8.46
CA LEU A 235 14.71 -26.92 -7.81
C LEU A 235 14.18 -26.03 -6.67
N LEU A 236 12.86 -25.91 -6.53
CA LEU A 236 12.25 -25.13 -5.46
C LEU A 236 12.00 -25.99 -4.22
N PRO A 237 12.12 -25.41 -3.01
CA PRO A 237 11.81 -26.10 -1.76
C PRO A 237 10.33 -26.50 -1.73
N ASN A 238 10.01 -27.58 -1.03
CA ASN A 238 8.63 -28.08 -0.91
C ASN A 238 7.73 -27.10 -0.14
N THR A 239 8.27 -26.42 0.88
CA THR A 239 7.54 -25.41 1.64
C THR A 239 7.87 -24.00 1.13
N TYR A 240 6.85 -23.20 0.87
CA TYR A 240 7.03 -21.82 0.45
C TYR A 240 7.59 -20.95 1.59
N SER A 241 8.72 -20.29 1.35
CA SER A 241 9.13 -19.12 2.13
C SER A 241 9.95 -18.17 1.26
N VAL A 242 9.82 -16.86 1.50
CA VAL A 242 10.59 -15.86 0.74
C VAL A 242 12.10 -16.08 0.92
N LYS A 243 12.53 -16.41 2.14
CA LYS A 243 13.94 -16.70 2.45
C LYS A 243 14.48 -17.87 1.62
N ALA A 244 13.72 -18.96 1.51
CA ALA A 244 14.16 -20.13 0.74
C ALA A 244 14.14 -19.87 -0.77
N LEU A 245 13.19 -19.05 -1.27
CA LEU A 245 13.22 -18.60 -2.67
C LEU A 245 14.42 -17.70 -2.97
N ASP A 246 14.78 -16.79 -2.06
CA ASP A 246 15.97 -15.94 -2.19
C ASP A 246 17.28 -16.76 -2.13
N GLN A 247 17.29 -17.87 -1.39
CA GLN A 247 18.41 -18.82 -1.40
C GLN A 247 18.56 -19.48 -2.76
N VAL A 248 17.49 -20.11 -3.28
CA VAL A 248 17.50 -20.69 -4.64
C VAL A 248 17.88 -19.63 -5.68
N ALA A 249 17.43 -18.38 -5.49
CA ALA A 249 17.78 -17.29 -6.40
C ALA A 249 19.28 -17.03 -6.46
N SER A 250 19.95 -17.08 -5.31
CA SER A 250 21.38 -16.84 -5.20
C SER A 250 22.17 -17.99 -5.81
N GLU A 251 21.85 -19.24 -5.43
CA GLU A 251 22.49 -20.46 -5.94
C GLU A 251 22.38 -20.56 -7.47
N GLN A 252 21.17 -20.37 -8.01
CA GLN A 252 20.94 -20.47 -9.45
C GLN A 252 21.62 -19.33 -10.21
N ALA A 253 21.67 -18.13 -9.65
CA ALA A 253 22.33 -17.01 -10.30
C ALA A 253 23.86 -17.15 -10.30
N GLU A 254 24.48 -17.62 -9.21
CA GLU A 254 25.91 -17.90 -9.13
C GLU A 254 26.37 -18.88 -10.20
N LEU A 255 25.64 -19.98 -10.37
CA LEU A 255 25.92 -20.99 -11.40
C LEU A 255 25.81 -20.44 -12.83
N ASN A 256 24.95 -19.43 -13.04
CA ASN A 256 24.57 -18.97 -14.37
C ASN A 256 25.13 -17.59 -14.73
N THR A 257 25.90 -16.91 -13.87
CA THR A 257 26.44 -15.57 -14.14
C THR A 257 27.96 -15.43 -13.91
N ASN A 258 28.66 -16.54 -13.75
CA ASN A 258 30.09 -16.59 -13.46
C ASN A 258 31.03 -16.36 -14.67
N SER A 259 30.52 -16.19 -15.89
CA SER A 259 31.37 -16.01 -17.09
C SER A 259 31.71 -14.56 -17.43
N ASN A 260 31.17 -13.59 -16.68
CA ASN A 260 31.33 -12.16 -16.99
C ASN A 260 31.12 -11.27 -15.75
N SER A 261 31.69 -10.07 -15.79
CA SER A 261 31.64 -9.12 -14.67
C SER A 261 30.33 -8.33 -14.55
N PHE A 262 29.46 -8.38 -15.57
CA PHE A 262 28.18 -7.66 -15.60
C PHE A 262 27.07 -8.37 -14.80
N GLY A 263 27.30 -9.60 -14.34
CA GLY A 263 26.25 -10.43 -13.72
C GLY A 263 25.16 -10.83 -14.71
N ILE A 264 25.49 -10.94 -15.99
CA ILE A 264 24.57 -11.36 -17.06
C ILE A 264 24.65 -12.87 -17.22
N ASN A 265 23.53 -13.52 -17.55
CA ASN A 265 23.48 -14.94 -17.80
C ASN A 265 24.56 -15.40 -18.81
N ASN A 266 25.30 -16.46 -18.47
CA ASN A 266 26.44 -16.98 -19.22
C ASN A 266 26.11 -17.25 -20.69
N ARG A 267 24.94 -17.87 -20.94
CA ARG A 267 24.50 -18.20 -22.30
C ARG A 267 24.12 -16.94 -23.07
N PHE A 268 23.43 -16.00 -22.42
CA PHE A 268 23.10 -14.73 -23.04
C PHE A 268 24.36 -13.96 -23.40
N PHE A 269 25.30 -13.82 -22.46
CA PHE A 269 26.57 -13.13 -22.66
C PHE A 269 27.36 -13.72 -23.85
N LYS A 270 27.57 -15.05 -23.85
CA LYS A 270 28.29 -15.74 -24.94
C LYS A 270 27.63 -15.56 -26.31
N ARG A 271 26.30 -15.65 -26.39
CA ARG A 271 25.56 -15.63 -27.68
C ARG A 271 25.27 -14.23 -28.19
N ARG A 272 25.09 -13.25 -27.31
CA ARG A 272 24.57 -11.92 -27.65
C ARG A 272 25.55 -10.79 -27.37
N LEU A 273 26.64 -11.02 -26.64
CA LEU A 273 27.59 -9.99 -26.20
C LEU A 273 29.05 -10.43 -26.42
N ASN A 274 29.41 -10.79 -27.64
CA ASN A 274 30.80 -11.12 -27.98
C ASN A 274 31.72 -9.89 -27.86
N LYS A 275 33.05 -10.12 -27.79
CA LYS A 275 34.06 -9.06 -27.60
C LYS A 275 33.91 -7.90 -28.60
N ARG A 276 33.72 -8.21 -29.90
CA ARG A 276 33.57 -7.19 -30.96
C ARG A 276 32.34 -6.31 -30.73
N LEU A 277 31.22 -6.91 -30.34
CA LEU A 277 29.99 -6.18 -30.08
C LEU A 277 30.07 -5.36 -28.78
N LEU A 278 30.71 -5.87 -27.74
CA LEU A 278 30.92 -5.12 -26.49
C LEU A 278 31.64 -3.79 -26.77
N VAL A 279 32.72 -3.81 -27.56
CA VAL A 279 33.43 -2.59 -27.98
C VAL A 279 32.47 -1.58 -28.62
N LYS A 280 31.59 -2.03 -29.52
CA LYS A 280 30.59 -1.16 -30.18
C LYS A 280 29.51 -0.65 -29.22
N LEU A 281 29.19 -1.38 -28.16
CA LEU A 281 28.11 -1.04 -27.23
C LEU A 281 28.54 -0.09 -26.12
N LYS A 282 29.84 0.07 -25.86
CA LYS A 282 30.37 1.01 -24.87
C LYS A 282 29.92 2.44 -25.21
N GLY A 283 29.17 3.08 -24.32
CA GLY A 283 28.64 4.44 -24.55
C GLY A 283 27.51 4.56 -25.60
N SER A 284 27.07 3.46 -26.21
CA SER A 284 26.06 3.48 -27.30
C SER A 284 24.68 4.03 -26.91
N GLN A 285 24.35 4.07 -25.63
CA GLN A 285 23.04 4.47 -25.12
C GLN A 285 23.01 5.87 -24.48
N ARG A 286 24.10 6.66 -24.60
CA ARG A 286 24.18 8.02 -24.01
C ARG A 286 23.07 8.97 -24.44
N HIS A 287 22.54 8.79 -25.65
CA HIS A 287 21.49 9.65 -26.23
C HIS A 287 20.09 9.02 -26.20
N PHE A 288 19.93 7.86 -25.57
CA PHE A 288 18.62 7.23 -25.47
C PHE A 288 17.70 8.07 -24.58
N ASN A 289 16.41 8.11 -24.91
CA ASN A 289 15.44 8.89 -24.16
C ASN A 289 14.07 8.24 -24.19
N TYR A 290 13.58 7.87 -23.00
CA TYR A 290 12.30 7.22 -22.77
C TYR A 290 11.21 8.18 -22.26
N THR A 291 11.53 9.47 -22.09
CA THR A 291 10.60 10.45 -21.51
C THR A 291 9.61 11.03 -22.53
N LYS A 292 9.89 10.85 -23.82
CA LYS A 292 9.08 11.36 -24.93
C LYS A 292 8.76 10.22 -25.90
N SER A 293 7.52 9.77 -25.91
CA SER A 293 7.13 8.59 -26.68
C SER A 293 5.66 8.62 -27.08
N VAL A 294 5.37 8.03 -28.25
CA VAL A 294 4.00 7.66 -28.64
C VAL A 294 3.45 6.55 -27.75
N GLU A 295 4.32 5.71 -27.20
CA GLU A 295 3.96 4.58 -26.34
C GLU A 295 3.19 5.01 -25.09
N TYR A 296 3.38 6.24 -24.59
CA TYR A 296 2.53 6.76 -23.50
C TYR A 296 1.05 6.79 -23.84
N SER A 297 0.71 7.08 -25.09
CA SER A 297 -0.68 7.09 -25.55
C SER A 297 -1.14 5.72 -26.04
N ASP A 298 -0.23 4.86 -26.50
CA ASP A 298 -0.57 3.45 -26.78
C ASP A 298 -0.82 2.69 -25.46
N PHE A 299 -0.08 3.00 -24.40
CA PHE A 299 -0.32 2.50 -23.04
C PHE A 299 -1.68 2.94 -22.51
N GLU A 300 -2.11 4.16 -22.82
CA GLU A 300 -3.45 4.65 -22.49
C GLU A 300 -4.57 3.82 -23.14
N LEU A 301 -4.32 3.17 -24.28
CA LEU A 301 -5.29 2.24 -24.87
C LEU A 301 -5.52 1.01 -23.99
N MET A 302 -4.44 0.43 -23.44
CA MET A 302 -4.55 -0.68 -22.49
C MET A 302 -5.27 -0.23 -21.21
N LEU A 303 -4.88 0.94 -20.65
CA LEU A 303 -5.51 1.47 -19.43
C LEU A 303 -7.01 1.70 -19.63
N HIS A 304 -7.40 2.32 -20.74
CA HIS A 304 -8.82 2.50 -21.07
C HIS A 304 -9.54 1.14 -21.19
N GLN A 305 -8.90 0.12 -21.78
CA GLN A 305 -9.51 -1.20 -21.93
C GLN A 305 -9.71 -1.90 -20.57
N PHE A 306 -8.75 -1.81 -19.66
CA PHE A 306 -8.90 -2.30 -18.28
C PHE A 306 -9.98 -1.54 -17.53
N ALA A 307 -10.03 -0.22 -17.68
CA ALA A 307 -11.03 0.62 -17.04
C ALA A 307 -12.45 0.28 -17.49
N LYS A 308 -12.64 0.12 -18.81
CA LYS A 308 -13.92 -0.28 -19.41
C LYS A 308 -14.45 -1.61 -18.86
N GLN A 309 -13.56 -2.50 -18.43
CA GLN A 309 -13.91 -3.82 -17.91
C GLN A 309 -13.84 -3.91 -16.38
N HIS A 310 -13.52 -2.81 -15.68
CA HIS A 310 -13.26 -2.83 -14.24
C HIS A 310 -12.24 -3.91 -13.83
N THR A 311 -11.24 -4.17 -14.69
CA THR A 311 -10.18 -5.13 -14.41
C THR A 311 -9.26 -4.55 -13.34
N ASN A 312 -8.96 -5.32 -12.31
CA ASN A 312 -7.98 -4.95 -11.29
C ASN A 312 -6.59 -5.32 -11.77
N VAL A 313 -5.68 -4.35 -11.89
CA VAL A 313 -4.39 -4.58 -12.54
C VAL A 313 -3.24 -4.27 -11.60
N LEU A 314 -2.29 -5.20 -11.47
CA LEU A 314 -0.99 -4.95 -10.84
C LEU A 314 0.04 -4.59 -11.92
N PHE A 315 0.60 -3.39 -11.85
CA PHE A 315 1.69 -2.95 -12.73
C PHE A 315 3.04 -3.19 -12.07
N ILE A 316 3.99 -3.74 -12.82
CA ILE A 316 5.36 -4.00 -12.38
C ILE A 316 6.30 -3.21 -13.30
N ILE A 317 7.14 -2.36 -12.73
CA ILE A 317 8.11 -1.57 -13.50
C ILE A 317 9.52 -2.08 -13.18
N PRO A 318 10.18 -2.83 -14.09
CA PRO A 318 11.50 -3.40 -13.85
C PRO A 318 12.62 -2.34 -13.91
N PRO A 319 13.80 -2.61 -13.33
CA PRO A 319 15.00 -1.81 -13.54
C PRO A 319 15.73 -2.21 -14.83
N ILE A 320 16.87 -1.55 -15.08
CA ILE A 320 17.92 -2.00 -16.00
C ILE A 320 19.09 -2.51 -15.14
N ASN A 321 19.83 -3.52 -15.62
CA ASN A 321 21.07 -3.93 -14.95
C ASN A 321 22.03 -2.73 -14.84
N GLU A 322 22.39 -2.34 -13.62
CA GLU A 322 23.13 -1.10 -13.38
C GLU A 322 24.52 -1.13 -14.02
N LYS A 323 25.25 -2.25 -13.88
CA LYS A 323 26.56 -2.45 -14.52
C LYS A 323 26.46 -2.31 -16.04
N TRP A 324 25.39 -2.83 -16.63
CA TRP A 324 25.13 -2.69 -18.07
C TRP A 324 24.80 -1.25 -18.48
N SER A 325 23.95 -0.56 -17.71
CA SER A 325 23.64 0.86 -17.98
C SER A 325 24.88 1.75 -17.89
N ASN A 326 25.77 1.49 -16.92
CA ASN A 326 27.01 2.23 -16.75
C ASN A 326 27.95 2.00 -17.94
N TYR A 327 28.04 0.76 -18.43
CA TYR A 327 28.85 0.42 -19.60
C TYR A 327 28.36 1.07 -20.90
N THR A 328 27.05 1.00 -21.12
CA THR A 328 26.41 1.54 -22.33
C THR A 328 26.18 3.06 -22.25
N GLY A 329 26.30 3.67 -21.07
CA GLY A 329 26.05 5.09 -20.84
C GLY A 329 24.57 5.46 -20.77
N LEU A 330 23.66 4.50 -20.55
CA LEU A 330 22.23 4.78 -20.40
C LEU A 330 21.98 5.62 -19.14
N SER A 331 21.36 6.79 -19.31
CA SER A 331 21.11 7.71 -18.18
C SER A 331 20.06 7.15 -17.21
N GLN A 332 20.48 6.82 -15.98
CA GLN A 332 19.58 6.44 -14.89
C GLN A 332 18.61 7.57 -14.53
N THR A 333 19.06 8.83 -14.57
CA THR A 333 18.21 10.00 -14.38
C THR A 333 17.07 10.06 -15.41
N MET A 334 17.39 9.83 -16.70
CA MET A 334 16.39 9.77 -17.77
C MET A 334 15.42 8.60 -17.54
N TYR A 335 15.94 7.42 -17.17
CA TYR A 335 15.13 6.24 -16.88
C TYR A 335 14.12 6.52 -15.76
N GLN A 336 14.58 7.10 -14.65
CA GLN A 336 13.72 7.46 -13.51
C GLN A 336 12.70 8.56 -13.83
N LYS A 337 13.02 9.50 -14.74
CA LYS A 337 12.03 10.44 -15.29
C LYS A 337 10.93 9.73 -16.06
N ALA A 338 11.28 8.73 -16.88
CA ALA A 338 10.31 7.95 -17.63
C ALA A 338 9.41 7.12 -16.70
N VAL A 339 9.99 6.46 -15.70
CA VAL A 339 9.25 5.73 -14.65
C VAL A 339 8.29 6.66 -13.91
N SER A 340 8.75 7.85 -13.50
CA SER A 340 7.90 8.82 -12.82
C SER A 340 6.72 9.27 -13.69
N LYS A 341 6.96 9.43 -15.00
CA LYS A 341 5.93 9.77 -15.97
C LYS A 341 4.90 8.64 -16.15
N ILE A 342 5.34 7.37 -16.23
CA ILE A 342 4.46 6.19 -16.27
C ILE A 342 3.59 6.14 -15.01
N LYS A 343 4.21 6.26 -13.83
CA LYS A 343 3.51 6.23 -12.54
C LYS A 343 2.50 7.37 -12.41
N TYR A 344 2.82 8.57 -12.90
CA TYR A 344 1.87 9.68 -12.92
C TYR A 344 0.63 9.35 -13.76
N GLN A 345 0.82 8.79 -14.96
CA GLN A 345 -0.30 8.41 -15.83
C GLN A 345 -1.18 7.31 -15.20
N LEU A 346 -0.56 6.36 -14.50
CA LEU A 346 -1.29 5.33 -13.75
C LEU A 346 -2.08 5.92 -12.57
N ALA A 347 -1.37 6.59 -11.66
CA ALA A 347 -1.94 7.07 -10.39
C ALA A 347 -3.02 8.14 -10.59
N SER A 348 -2.82 9.06 -11.55
CA SER A 348 -3.83 10.09 -11.86
C SER A 348 -5.16 9.52 -12.34
N GLN A 349 -5.16 8.25 -12.81
CA GLN A 349 -6.35 7.58 -13.34
C GLN A 349 -6.90 6.50 -12.41
N GLY A 350 -6.30 6.30 -11.23
CA GLY A 350 -6.72 5.32 -10.21
C GLY A 350 -6.06 3.94 -10.32
N PHE A 351 -5.05 3.77 -11.18
CA PHE A 351 -4.27 2.53 -11.21
C PHE A 351 -3.20 2.55 -10.11
N ASP A 352 -3.64 2.28 -8.87
CA ASP A 352 -2.81 2.45 -7.67
C ASP A 352 -1.93 1.24 -7.34
N ASN A 353 -2.23 0.05 -7.90
CA ASN A 353 -1.47 -1.17 -7.67
C ASN A 353 -0.19 -1.16 -8.54
N VAL A 354 0.84 -0.47 -8.08
CA VAL A 354 2.12 -0.34 -8.80
C VAL A 354 3.29 -0.83 -7.94
N THR A 355 4.01 -1.83 -8.44
CA THR A 355 5.29 -2.29 -7.89
C THR A 355 6.42 -1.68 -8.70
N ASP A 356 7.05 -0.66 -8.13
CA ASP A 356 8.19 0.02 -8.72
C ASP A 356 9.49 -0.65 -8.28
N LEU A 357 10.11 -1.41 -9.19
CA LEU A 357 11.40 -2.09 -8.99
C LEU A 357 12.53 -1.34 -9.70
N SER A 358 12.25 -0.18 -10.29
CA SER A 358 13.13 0.50 -11.26
C SER A 358 14.49 0.94 -10.71
N LYS A 359 14.63 1.02 -9.38
CA LYS A 359 15.86 1.41 -8.69
C LYS A 359 16.70 0.23 -8.19
N ARG A 360 16.25 -1.01 -8.42
CA ARG A 360 16.88 -2.23 -7.90
C ARG A 360 17.88 -2.86 -8.88
N GLY A 361 18.28 -2.12 -9.91
CA GLY A 361 19.16 -2.61 -10.98
C GLY A 361 20.58 -2.95 -10.55
N GLY A 362 21.03 -2.39 -9.43
CA GLY A 362 22.33 -2.67 -8.81
C GLY A 362 22.32 -3.86 -7.84
N GLU A 363 21.14 -4.37 -7.50
CA GLU A 363 21.05 -5.52 -6.62
C GLU A 363 21.55 -6.78 -7.32
N GLN A 364 22.41 -7.51 -6.64
CA GLN A 364 22.99 -8.75 -7.14
C GLN A 364 21.88 -9.73 -7.54
N TYR A 365 21.99 -10.31 -8.73
CA TYR A 365 21.07 -11.32 -9.28
C TYR A 365 19.62 -10.85 -9.51
N PHE A 366 19.37 -9.54 -9.44
CA PHE A 366 18.05 -8.99 -9.68
C PHE A 366 17.65 -9.06 -11.16
N MET A 367 18.63 -8.93 -12.05
CA MET A 367 18.47 -9.00 -13.49
C MET A 367 19.15 -10.26 -14.03
N GLU A 368 18.49 -10.99 -14.95
CA GLU A 368 19.10 -12.13 -15.63
C GLU A 368 20.04 -11.66 -16.74
N ASP A 369 19.66 -10.57 -17.41
CA ASP A 369 20.42 -9.99 -18.50
C ASP A 369 20.39 -8.45 -18.43
N THR A 370 20.60 -7.80 -19.57
CA THR A 370 20.63 -6.34 -19.70
C THR A 370 19.34 -5.65 -19.26
N ILE A 371 18.16 -6.26 -19.48
CA ILE A 371 16.86 -5.60 -19.32
C ILE A 371 15.77 -6.49 -18.69
N HIS A 372 15.97 -7.81 -18.62
CA HIS A 372 14.96 -8.72 -18.09
C HIS A 372 15.22 -9.07 -16.62
N LEU A 373 14.13 -9.12 -15.85
CA LEU A 373 14.13 -9.63 -14.48
C LEU A 373 14.76 -11.03 -14.45
N GLY A 374 15.62 -11.26 -13.46
CA GLY A 374 16.18 -12.57 -13.18
C GLY A 374 15.74 -13.08 -11.83
N TRP A 375 16.46 -14.07 -11.32
CA TRP A 375 16.17 -14.82 -10.10
C TRP A 375 15.58 -13.97 -8.95
N ARG A 376 16.35 -13.04 -8.37
CA ARG A 376 15.85 -12.19 -7.26
C ARG A 376 14.81 -11.16 -7.72
N GLY A 377 14.85 -10.77 -8.99
CA GLY A 377 13.82 -9.94 -9.60
C GLY A 377 12.45 -10.64 -9.61
N TRP A 378 12.42 -11.93 -9.93
CA TRP A 378 11.20 -12.73 -9.90
C TRP A 378 10.71 -13.02 -8.49
N VAL A 379 11.59 -13.18 -7.49
CA VAL A 379 11.16 -13.23 -6.08
C VAL A 379 10.49 -11.90 -5.68
N ALA A 380 11.05 -10.77 -6.11
CA ALA A 380 10.43 -9.46 -5.85
C ALA A 380 9.06 -9.30 -6.52
N VAL A 381 8.91 -9.79 -7.76
CA VAL A 381 7.62 -9.86 -8.45
C VAL A 381 6.66 -10.78 -7.70
N ASP A 382 7.10 -11.94 -7.24
CA ASP A 382 6.27 -12.89 -6.50
C ASP A 382 5.71 -12.27 -5.21
N ARG A 383 6.56 -11.53 -4.48
CA ARG A 383 6.17 -10.79 -3.27
C ARG A 383 5.13 -9.71 -3.52
N ALA A 384 5.00 -9.21 -4.75
CA ALA A 384 3.94 -8.28 -5.14
C ALA A 384 2.69 -9.02 -5.64
N VAL A 385 2.87 -10.02 -6.49
CA VAL A 385 1.79 -10.78 -7.13
C VAL A 385 1.02 -11.61 -6.12
N LYS A 386 1.68 -12.36 -5.23
CA LYS A 386 1.03 -13.25 -4.26
C LYS A 386 -0.01 -12.53 -3.39
N PRO A 387 0.32 -11.43 -2.68
CA PRO A 387 -0.67 -10.71 -1.88
C PRO A 387 -1.73 -10.03 -2.76
N PHE A 388 -1.37 -9.53 -3.95
CA PHE A 388 -2.35 -8.98 -4.89
C PHE A 388 -3.39 -10.02 -5.31
N MET A 389 -2.98 -11.27 -5.57
CA MET A 389 -3.91 -12.36 -5.90
C MET A 389 -4.79 -12.76 -4.72
N ALA A 390 -4.29 -12.68 -3.48
CA ALA A 390 -5.06 -12.98 -2.28
C ALA A 390 -6.10 -11.90 -1.89
N GLN A 391 -5.94 -10.66 -2.34
CA GLN A 391 -6.91 -9.58 -2.05
C GLN A 391 -8.30 -9.86 -2.64
N ALA A 392 -9.37 -9.39 -1.99
CA ALA A 392 -10.70 -9.45 -2.59
C ALA A 392 -10.73 -8.67 -3.92
N ASN A 393 -11.34 -9.25 -4.95
CA ASN A 393 -11.40 -8.66 -6.29
C ASN A 393 -12.59 -7.69 -6.40
N VAL A 394 -12.43 -6.49 -5.85
CA VAL A 394 -13.49 -5.47 -5.82
C VAL A 394 -13.44 -4.61 -7.10
N PRO A 395 -14.56 -4.40 -7.80
CA PRO A 395 -14.58 -3.52 -8.98
C PRO A 395 -14.03 -2.13 -8.67
N HIS A 396 -13.09 -1.67 -9.48
CA HIS A 396 -12.49 -0.34 -9.35
C HIS A 396 -13.08 0.64 -10.38
N ASN A 397 -13.37 1.86 -9.94
CA ASN A 397 -13.79 2.95 -10.82
C ASN A 397 -12.56 3.81 -11.20
N TYR A 398 -12.05 3.58 -12.40
CA TYR A 398 -10.94 4.34 -12.95
C TYR A 398 -11.43 5.64 -13.58
N ASN A 399 -10.63 6.70 -13.45
CA ASN A 399 -10.92 8.01 -14.03
C ASN A 399 -10.03 8.23 -15.25
N ILE A 400 -10.50 7.77 -16.42
CA ILE A 400 -9.73 7.84 -17.66
C ILE A 400 -9.78 9.25 -18.24
N HIS A 401 -8.61 9.78 -18.63
CA HIS A 401 -8.47 11.13 -19.17
C HIS A 401 -7.93 11.14 -20.60
N ASN A 402 -8.72 11.68 -21.53
CA ASN A 402 -8.33 11.82 -22.95
C ASN A 402 -7.04 12.64 -23.16
N TYR A 403 -6.63 13.44 -22.17
CA TYR A 403 -5.35 14.16 -22.18
C TYR A 403 -4.16 13.23 -22.49
N PHE A 404 -4.19 11.99 -22.02
CA PHE A 404 -3.11 11.03 -22.20
C PHE A 404 -2.97 10.51 -23.65
N TYR A 405 -3.95 10.73 -24.52
CA TYR A 405 -3.81 10.51 -25.98
C TYR A 405 -3.14 11.68 -26.72
N SER A 406 -2.96 12.83 -26.07
CA SER A 406 -2.48 14.04 -26.73
C SER A 406 -0.99 13.98 -27.07
N LYS A 407 -0.60 14.64 -28.18
CA LYS A 407 0.82 14.90 -28.49
C LYS A 407 1.52 15.70 -27.38
N LYS A 408 0.77 16.54 -26.65
CA LYS A 408 1.28 17.29 -25.49
C LYS A 408 1.77 16.32 -24.42
N TRP A 409 0.99 15.30 -24.05
CA TRP A 409 1.45 14.28 -23.09
C TRP A 409 2.64 13.48 -23.62
N GLN A 410 2.57 13.01 -24.88
CA GLN A 410 3.66 12.25 -25.51
C GLN A 410 4.99 13.00 -25.46
N LYS A 411 5.00 14.32 -25.72
CA LYS A 411 6.20 15.15 -25.79
C LYS A 411 6.60 15.84 -24.47
N LYS A 412 5.73 15.83 -23.45
CA LYS A 412 5.98 16.54 -22.17
C LYS A 412 7.24 16.00 -21.49
N PRO A 413 8.30 16.82 -21.31
CA PRO A 413 9.44 16.43 -20.49
C PRO A 413 8.98 16.34 -19.04
N TYR A 414 9.25 15.21 -18.38
CA TYR A 414 8.96 15.06 -16.97
C TYR A 414 10.20 15.46 -16.17
N ALA A 415 10.11 16.52 -15.38
CA ALA A 415 11.18 16.88 -14.46
C ALA A 415 11.21 15.90 -13.29
N ILE A 416 12.41 15.53 -12.80
CA ILE A 416 12.55 15.03 -11.43
C ILE A 416 12.37 16.25 -10.53
N ARG A 417 11.15 16.78 -10.46
CA ARG A 417 10.82 17.52 -9.26
C ARG A 417 10.77 16.47 -8.17
N THR A 418 11.50 16.68 -7.09
CA THR A 418 11.21 16.00 -5.83
C THR A 418 9.70 16.03 -5.70
N ILE A 419 9.11 14.85 -5.55
CA ILE A 419 7.67 14.56 -5.42
C ILE A 419 7.06 15.27 -4.18
N ASN A 420 7.74 16.27 -3.62
CA ASN A 420 7.40 16.97 -2.39
C ASN A 420 6.86 18.40 -2.59
N GLN A 421 6.75 18.94 -3.81
CA GLN A 421 6.30 20.35 -3.97
C GLN A 421 5.19 20.62 -4.99
N LYS A 422 4.63 19.60 -5.65
CA LYS A 422 3.38 19.73 -6.44
C LYS A 422 2.46 18.50 -6.39
N LEU A 423 2.56 17.69 -5.33
CA LEU A 423 1.59 16.62 -5.00
C LEU A 423 0.57 17.10 -3.98
N HIS A 424 0.17 18.36 -4.11
CA HIS A 424 -0.84 18.98 -3.26
C HIS A 424 -2.29 18.55 -3.58
N ASP A 425 -2.49 17.54 -4.44
CA ASP A 425 -3.80 16.91 -4.75
C ASP A 425 -3.89 15.43 -4.30
N PHE A 426 -3.35 15.13 -3.12
CA PHE A 426 -4.02 14.56 -1.93
C PHE A 426 -5.27 13.61 -1.95
N SER A 427 -5.68 12.90 -3.01
CA SER A 427 -6.93 12.08 -2.94
C SER A 427 -6.82 10.54 -2.91
N LYS A 428 -5.94 9.87 -3.70
CA LYS A 428 -6.04 8.38 -3.88
C LYS A 428 -5.03 7.51 -3.10
N SER A 429 -3.76 7.88 -3.00
CA SER A 429 -2.74 7.16 -2.19
C SER A 429 -3.07 7.20 -0.69
N ASP A 430 -3.47 8.38 -0.20
CA ASP A 430 -3.92 8.53 1.18
C ASP A 430 -5.22 7.78 1.41
N SER A 431 -6.15 7.72 0.45
CA SER A 431 -7.38 6.91 0.57
C SER A 431 -7.10 5.42 0.75
N LEU A 432 -6.19 4.81 -0.01
CA LEU A 432 -5.86 3.39 0.18
C LEU A 432 -5.11 3.15 1.49
N LYS A 433 -4.12 3.98 1.84
CA LYS A 433 -3.41 3.87 3.12
C LYS A 433 -4.37 4.10 4.30
N ARG A 434 -5.27 5.08 4.18
CA ARG A 434 -6.37 5.36 5.12
C ARG A 434 -7.29 4.15 5.25
N LYS A 435 -7.68 3.51 4.15
CA LYS A 435 -8.50 2.28 4.15
C LYS A 435 -7.79 1.12 4.83
N ILE A 436 -6.49 0.92 4.59
CA ILE A 436 -5.71 -0.14 5.25
C ILE A 436 -5.62 0.13 6.76
N VAL A 437 -5.27 1.36 7.16
CA VAL A 437 -5.22 1.74 8.57
C VAL A 437 -6.60 1.58 9.21
N ARG A 438 -7.68 1.98 8.52
CA ARG A 438 -9.06 1.79 8.95
C ARG A 438 -9.39 0.33 9.19
N GLN A 439 -9.12 -0.55 8.21
CA GLN A 439 -9.35 -1.99 8.34
C GLN A 439 -8.60 -2.62 9.51
N GLN A 440 -7.36 -2.18 9.76
CA GLN A 440 -6.59 -2.66 10.91
C GLN A 440 -7.16 -2.22 12.24
N ILE A 441 -7.65 -0.99 12.34
CA ILE A 441 -8.29 -0.48 13.55
C ILE A 441 -9.65 -1.15 13.76
N ASP A 442 -10.44 -1.34 12.70
CA ASP A 442 -11.72 -2.06 12.77
C ASP A 442 -11.53 -3.51 13.23
N ALA A 443 -10.46 -4.17 12.79
CA ALA A 443 -10.11 -5.53 13.23
C ALA A 443 -9.74 -5.63 14.72
N LEU A 444 -9.51 -4.50 15.41
CA LEU A 444 -9.34 -4.48 16.87
C LEU A 444 -10.65 -4.70 17.63
N GLY A 445 -11.81 -4.56 16.96
CA GLY A 445 -13.13 -4.76 17.57
C GLY A 445 -13.51 -3.71 18.62
N ILE A 446 -12.84 -2.56 18.64
CA ILE A 446 -13.01 -1.53 19.66
C ILE A 446 -14.41 -0.88 19.57
N LYS A 447 -15.08 -0.75 20.71
CA LYS A 447 -16.40 -0.12 20.86
C LYS A 447 -16.24 1.28 21.45
N GLY A 448 -16.13 2.28 20.57
CA GLY A 448 -15.51 3.53 20.96
C GLY A 448 -15.35 4.53 19.83
N SER A 449 -14.47 5.51 20.05
CA SER A 449 -14.13 6.56 19.09
C SER A 449 -12.68 6.46 18.65
N ILE A 450 -12.44 6.74 17.38
CA ILE A 450 -11.15 6.62 16.71
C ILE A 450 -10.81 7.94 16.02
N LEU A 451 -9.66 8.50 16.35
CA LEU A 451 -9.06 9.63 15.63
C LEU A 451 -7.64 9.29 15.21
N VAL A 452 -7.34 9.47 13.93
CA VAL A 452 -5.99 9.40 13.38
C VAL A 452 -5.70 10.71 12.68
N ILE A 453 -4.64 11.39 13.10
CA ILE A 453 -4.07 12.57 12.44
C ILE A 453 -2.74 12.12 11.85
N LYS A 454 -2.46 12.46 10.60
CA LYS A 454 -1.15 12.26 9.98
C LYS A 454 -0.67 13.55 9.34
N ASN A 455 0.55 13.95 9.68
CA ASN A 455 1.17 15.19 9.21
C ASN A 455 0.26 16.43 9.39
N GLY A 456 -0.42 16.54 10.53
CA GLY A 456 -1.32 17.63 10.88
C GLY A 456 -2.71 17.59 10.23
N LYS A 457 -3.03 16.56 9.43
CA LYS A 457 -4.33 16.40 8.78
C LYS A 457 -5.11 15.22 9.36
N THR A 458 -6.41 15.40 9.62
CA THR A 458 -7.29 14.32 10.04
C THR A 458 -7.39 13.24 8.95
N TRP A 459 -6.90 12.05 9.27
CA TRP A 459 -6.89 10.87 8.44
C TRP A 459 -8.05 9.95 8.76
N LEU A 460 -8.39 9.67 10.00
CA LEU A 460 -9.59 8.89 10.35
C LEU A 460 -10.29 9.58 11.49
N ASP A 461 -11.60 9.64 11.44
CA ASP A 461 -12.43 10.22 12.50
C ASP A 461 -13.80 9.55 12.42
N TYR A 462 -14.04 8.61 13.32
CA TYR A 462 -15.28 7.83 13.35
C TYR A 462 -15.45 7.16 14.72
N ALA A 463 -16.65 6.64 14.96
CA ALA A 463 -16.98 5.82 16.10
C ALA A 463 -17.76 4.57 15.67
N THR A 464 -17.76 3.53 16.49
CA THR A 464 -18.44 2.25 16.20
C THR A 464 -19.76 2.07 16.95
N GLU A 465 -19.87 2.57 18.18
CA GLU A 465 -21.08 2.51 19.03
C GLU A 465 -21.29 3.82 19.84
N ASN A 466 -20.60 4.89 19.44
CA ASN A 466 -20.64 6.21 20.07
C ASN A 466 -20.59 7.28 18.96
N ASN A 467 -20.28 8.54 19.31
CA ASN A 467 -20.06 9.63 18.36
C ASN A 467 -18.60 10.12 18.41
N THR A 468 -18.11 10.76 17.35
CA THR A 468 -16.75 11.33 17.30
C THR A 468 -16.51 12.43 18.35
N ASN A 469 -17.58 13.07 18.81
CA ASN A 469 -17.58 14.07 19.89
C ASN A 469 -17.88 13.46 21.26
N THR A 470 -17.96 12.14 21.39
CA THR A 470 -18.09 11.49 22.69
C THR A 470 -16.81 11.69 23.50
N SER A 471 -16.96 12.02 24.80
CA SER A 471 -15.84 12.06 25.73
C SER A 471 -15.77 10.81 26.59
N TYR A 472 -14.56 10.48 27.01
CA TYR A 472 -14.23 9.30 27.80
C TYR A 472 -13.32 9.71 28.95
N LEU A 473 -13.37 8.99 30.07
CA LEU A 473 -12.37 9.15 31.11
C LEU A 473 -10.98 8.75 30.58
N ILE A 474 -10.07 9.71 30.42
CA ILE A 474 -8.78 9.46 29.77
C ILE A 474 -7.79 8.71 30.69
N ASN A 475 -8.14 8.61 31.98
CA ASN A 475 -7.36 7.95 33.01
C ASN A 475 -5.89 8.46 32.97
N SER A 476 -4.93 7.54 33.06
CA SER A 476 -3.49 7.84 33.15
C SER A 476 -2.88 8.64 31.99
N VAL A 477 -3.60 8.84 30.88
CA VAL A 477 -3.12 9.73 29.79
C VAL A 477 -3.00 11.19 30.27
N GLN A 478 -3.81 11.61 31.26
CA GLN A 478 -3.79 12.95 31.84
C GLN A 478 -2.42 13.36 32.41
N LYS A 479 -1.60 12.40 32.85
CA LYS A 479 -0.26 12.66 33.39
C LYS A 479 0.62 13.45 32.43
N SER A 480 0.46 13.23 31.12
CA SER A 480 1.19 14.01 30.10
C SER A 480 0.90 15.51 30.16
N MET A 481 -0.33 15.89 30.52
CA MET A 481 -0.79 17.28 30.63
C MET A 481 -0.33 17.90 31.94
N THR A 482 -0.41 17.16 33.03
CA THR A 482 0.11 17.58 34.35
C THR A 482 1.61 17.83 34.29
N ALA A 483 2.36 16.92 33.65
CA ALA A 483 3.79 17.07 33.46
C ALA A 483 4.15 18.31 32.61
N ALA A 484 3.35 18.60 31.58
CA ALA A 484 3.57 19.78 30.75
C ALA A 484 3.29 21.10 31.50
N ILE A 485 2.31 21.17 32.40
CA ILE A 485 2.12 22.36 33.27
C ILE A 485 3.34 22.55 34.17
N ILE A 486 3.83 21.49 34.81
CA ILE A 486 5.06 21.55 35.63
C ILE A 486 6.24 22.09 34.80
N MET A 487 6.45 21.56 33.60
CA MET A 487 7.56 21.98 32.76
C MET A 487 7.39 23.41 32.24
N HIS A 488 6.15 23.86 32.04
CA HIS A 488 5.85 25.26 31.70
C HIS A 488 6.24 26.20 32.86
N LEU A 489 5.91 25.84 34.10
CA LEU A 489 6.35 26.61 35.28
C LEU A 489 7.88 26.60 35.45
N VAL A 490 8.56 25.50 35.09
CA VAL A 490 10.03 25.45 35.04
C VAL A 490 10.57 26.41 33.97
N GLN A 491 9.96 26.44 32.79
CA GLN A 491 10.32 27.35 31.71
C GLN A 491 10.13 28.82 32.10
N GLU A 492 9.11 29.13 32.91
CA GLU A 492 8.88 30.46 33.49
C GLU A 492 9.82 30.79 34.67
N GLY A 493 10.74 29.89 35.04
CA GLY A 493 11.66 30.07 36.16
C GLY A 493 11.01 29.97 37.55
N LYS A 494 9.72 29.65 37.64
CA LYS A 494 8.99 29.49 38.92
C LYS A 494 9.37 28.19 39.66
N LEU A 495 9.92 27.22 38.92
CA LEU A 495 10.32 25.91 39.43
C LEU A 495 11.66 25.46 38.84
N SER A 496 12.34 24.56 39.53
CA SER A 496 13.45 23.79 38.96
C SER A 496 13.16 22.30 39.01
N LEU A 497 13.54 21.56 37.96
CA LEU A 497 13.51 20.08 38.00
C LEU A 497 14.41 19.49 39.09
N GLN A 498 15.36 20.28 39.59
CA GLN A 498 16.27 19.91 40.68
C GLN A 498 15.71 20.27 42.07
N ASP A 499 14.60 21.01 42.14
CA ASP A 499 13.96 21.31 43.42
C ASP A 499 13.64 20.01 44.16
N LYS A 500 13.94 19.98 45.45
CA LYS A 500 13.65 18.85 46.33
C LYS A 500 12.20 18.91 46.80
N LEU A 501 11.58 17.74 46.98
CA LEU A 501 10.23 17.64 47.52
C LEU A 501 10.11 18.30 48.90
N SER A 502 11.18 18.33 49.69
CA SER A 502 11.21 18.97 51.01
C SER A 502 10.98 20.48 50.98
N LYS A 503 11.17 21.15 49.83
CA LYS A 503 10.83 22.57 49.65
C LYS A 503 9.32 22.82 49.81
N PHE A 504 8.50 21.82 49.52
CA PHE A 504 7.03 21.94 49.50
C PHE A 504 6.34 21.06 50.54
N TYR A 505 6.92 19.90 50.81
CA TYR A 505 6.40 18.88 51.73
C TYR A 505 7.53 18.27 52.57
N PRO A 506 8.13 19.04 53.51
CA PRO A 506 9.23 18.57 54.34
C PRO A 506 8.87 17.38 55.24
N GLN A 507 7.58 17.19 55.54
CA GLN A 507 7.07 16.09 56.36
C GLN A 507 7.04 14.72 55.68
N ILE A 508 7.19 14.66 54.35
CA ILE A 508 7.12 13.38 53.61
C ILE A 508 8.44 12.62 53.78
N ALA A 509 8.35 11.31 54.05
CA ALA A 509 9.51 10.43 54.08
C ALA A 509 10.32 10.52 52.77
N GLY A 510 11.64 10.72 52.86
CA GLY A 510 12.50 10.85 51.69
C GLY A 510 12.48 12.22 50.99
N ALA A 511 11.71 13.20 51.46
CA ALA A 511 11.52 14.50 50.78
C ALA A 511 12.82 15.29 50.55
N LYS A 512 13.83 15.15 51.42
CA LYS A 512 15.16 15.78 51.27
C LYS A 512 16.00 15.19 50.13
N LYS A 513 15.63 14.01 49.61
CA LYS A 513 16.34 13.27 48.55
C LYS A 513 15.60 13.32 47.21
N VAL A 514 14.28 13.19 47.25
CA VAL A 514 13.42 13.17 46.05
C VAL A 514 13.39 14.55 45.39
N LYS A 515 13.68 14.61 44.08
CA LYS A 515 13.58 15.82 43.26
C LYS A 515 12.29 15.82 42.42
N LEU A 516 11.87 16.97 41.93
CA LEU A 516 10.73 17.09 41.00
C LEU A 516 10.91 16.22 39.75
N LYS A 517 12.13 16.14 39.20
CA LYS A 517 12.45 15.22 38.10
C LYS A 517 12.10 13.76 38.44
N ASN A 518 12.35 13.32 39.67
CA ASN A 518 12.04 11.93 40.07
C ASN A 518 10.54 11.66 40.08
N LEU A 519 9.71 12.65 40.45
CA LEU A 519 8.26 12.52 40.41
C LEU A 519 7.75 12.39 38.97
N LEU A 520 8.25 13.23 38.06
CA LEU A 520 7.88 13.20 36.62
C LEU A 520 8.25 11.87 35.95
N ASP A 521 9.39 11.30 36.34
CA ASP A 521 9.97 10.08 35.76
C ASP A 521 9.48 8.79 36.42
N MET A 522 8.66 8.87 37.48
CA MET A 522 8.26 7.73 38.30
C MET A 522 9.45 7.00 38.94
N THR A 523 10.45 7.74 39.41
CA THR A 523 11.68 7.21 40.03
C THR A 523 11.91 7.70 41.46
N ALA A 524 10.87 8.22 42.12
CA ALA A 524 11.00 8.82 43.45
C ALA A 524 11.18 7.81 44.60
N GLY A 525 10.92 6.52 44.37
CA GLY A 525 10.92 5.52 45.44
C GLY A 525 9.81 5.74 46.49
N LEU A 526 8.77 6.52 46.16
CA LEU A 526 7.63 6.79 47.01
C LEU A 526 6.52 5.74 46.80
N ASP A 527 5.94 5.28 47.90
CA ASP A 527 4.81 4.36 47.93
C ASP A 527 3.86 4.75 49.08
N LEU A 528 2.74 4.05 49.23
CA LEU A 528 1.88 4.14 50.41
C LEU A 528 2.23 3.00 51.37
N LYS A 529 1.89 3.18 52.65
CA LYS A 529 1.91 2.09 53.64
C LYS A 529 1.12 0.88 53.09
N PRO A 530 1.53 -0.37 53.40
CA PRO A 530 0.78 -1.56 52.99
C PRO A 530 -0.71 -1.45 53.34
N GLY A 531 -1.58 -1.77 52.38
CA GLY A 531 -3.04 -1.69 52.53
C GLY A 531 -3.66 -0.29 52.45
N ALA A 532 -2.87 0.79 52.47
CA ALA A 532 -3.40 2.14 52.31
C ALA A 532 -3.81 2.43 50.86
N ARG A 533 -4.85 3.25 50.71
CA ARG A 533 -5.34 3.78 49.43
C ARG A 533 -5.09 5.29 49.35
N LEU A 534 -4.95 5.77 48.13
CA LEU A 534 -4.86 7.19 47.81
C LEU A 534 -6.11 7.93 48.26
N GLY A 535 -5.96 9.22 48.53
CA GLY A 535 -7.02 10.12 48.94
C GLY A 535 -7.74 9.73 50.23
N ARG A 536 -9.00 10.15 50.34
CA ARG A 536 -9.80 10.04 51.57
C ARG A 536 -11.12 9.34 51.26
N LYS A 537 -11.64 8.58 52.24
CA LYS A 537 -12.97 7.94 52.15
C LYS A 537 -14.08 8.93 51.76
N HIS A 538 -13.99 10.16 52.25
CA HIS A 538 -14.84 11.28 51.84
C HIS A 538 -13.95 12.41 51.36
N PHE A 539 -14.18 12.86 50.12
CA PHE A 539 -13.48 14.01 49.56
C PHE A 539 -13.86 15.28 50.32
N ILE A 540 -12.86 16.11 50.65
CA ILE A 540 -13.05 17.41 51.31
C ILE A 540 -12.47 18.48 50.39
N SER A 541 -11.19 18.38 50.07
CA SER A 541 -10.48 19.24 49.13
C SER A 541 -9.28 18.51 48.53
N ASP A 542 -8.75 19.02 47.42
CA ASP A 542 -7.51 18.52 46.81
C ASP A 542 -6.34 18.55 47.80
N ASN A 543 -6.21 19.65 48.57
CA ASN A 543 -5.15 19.78 49.57
C ASN A 543 -5.31 18.75 50.70
N ASP A 544 -6.54 18.51 51.18
CA ASP A 544 -6.78 17.49 52.21
C ASP A 544 -6.45 16.07 51.74
N ASN A 545 -6.71 15.76 50.47
CA ASN A 545 -6.30 14.49 49.86
C ASN A 545 -4.78 14.38 49.83
N VAL A 546 -4.07 15.41 49.36
CA VAL A 546 -2.59 15.44 49.32
C VAL A 546 -1.99 15.29 50.72
N GLN A 547 -2.54 15.98 51.74
CA GLN A 547 -2.09 15.85 53.13
C GLN A 547 -2.40 14.47 53.72
N CYS A 548 -3.53 13.87 53.35
CA CYS A 548 -3.87 12.51 53.75
C CYS A 548 -2.86 11.51 53.19
N ASP A 549 -2.52 11.64 51.90
CA ASP A 549 -1.53 10.80 51.23
C ASP A 549 -0.12 10.99 51.79
N ALA A 550 0.24 12.23 52.15
CA ALA A 550 1.51 12.52 52.82
C ALA A 550 1.67 11.73 54.13
N LYS A 551 0.62 11.63 54.96
CA LYS A 551 0.63 10.85 56.23
C LYS A 551 0.77 9.33 56.02
N LYS A 552 0.37 8.85 54.85
CA LYS A 552 0.41 7.44 54.46
C LYS A 552 1.64 7.09 53.62
N THR A 553 2.44 8.07 53.22
CA THR A 553 3.55 7.85 52.29
C THR A 553 4.75 7.22 53.00
N VAL A 554 5.34 6.24 52.32
CA VAL A 554 6.60 5.60 52.70
C VAL A 554 7.64 5.82 51.60
N PHE A 555 8.90 5.77 51.97
CA PHE A 555 10.02 5.95 51.04
C PHE A 555 10.97 4.77 51.11
N ASN A 556 11.28 4.21 49.95
CA ASN A 556 12.29 3.18 49.79
C ASN A 556 13.51 3.77 49.05
N ALA A 557 14.59 4.01 49.79
CA ALA A 557 15.84 4.54 49.24
C ALA A 557 16.44 3.64 48.14
N LYS A 558 16.25 2.31 48.20
CA LYS A 558 16.75 1.37 47.18
C LYS A 558 16.02 1.50 45.83
N MET A 559 14.84 2.14 45.83
CA MET A 559 14.01 2.40 44.64
C MET A 559 14.17 3.81 44.11
N LEU A 560 14.87 4.71 44.81
CA LEU A 560 15.18 6.04 44.28
C LEU A 560 16.05 5.91 43.02
N GLY A 561 15.63 6.53 41.92
CA GLY A 561 16.26 6.39 40.61
C GLY A 561 15.83 5.14 39.81
N LYS A 562 15.12 4.20 40.42
CA LYS A 562 14.53 3.03 39.74
C LYS A 562 13.08 3.29 39.40
N TRP A 563 12.65 2.79 38.24
CA TRP A 563 11.28 3.01 37.79
C TRP A 563 10.27 2.24 38.64
N HIS A 564 9.25 2.95 39.14
CA HIS A 564 8.14 2.42 39.92
C HIS A 564 6.89 3.27 39.68
N TYR A 565 5.95 2.75 38.89
CA TYR A 565 4.79 3.51 38.46
C TYR A 565 3.79 3.74 39.60
N ARG A 566 3.67 4.99 40.07
CA ARG A 566 2.74 5.37 41.15
C ARG A 566 2.06 6.71 40.87
N SER A 567 0.72 6.74 40.83
CA SER A 567 -0.07 7.98 40.69
C SER A 567 0.26 9.02 41.78
N LEU A 568 0.69 8.55 42.96
CA LEU A 568 1.18 9.38 44.08
C LEU A 568 2.19 10.47 43.66
N ASN A 569 3.09 10.16 42.70
CA ASN A 569 4.05 11.14 42.22
C ASN A 569 3.37 12.38 41.61
N TYR A 570 2.31 12.17 40.83
CA TYR A 570 1.60 13.23 40.11
C TYR A 570 0.64 14.00 41.02
N ILE A 571 0.12 13.35 42.07
CA ILE A 571 -0.66 14.03 43.12
C ILE A 571 0.21 15.07 43.83
N TYR A 572 1.47 14.74 44.16
CA TYR A 572 2.40 15.72 44.71
C TYR A 572 2.73 16.83 43.74
N LEU A 573 2.90 16.54 42.43
CA LEU A 573 3.09 17.59 41.43
C LEU A 573 1.90 18.57 41.39
N CYS A 574 0.65 18.07 41.50
CA CYS A 574 -0.54 18.93 41.57
C CYS A 574 -0.54 19.83 42.81
N GLY A 575 -0.20 19.27 43.97
CA GLY A 575 -0.09 20.02 45.21
C GLY A 575 1.01 21.10 45.16
N ILE A 576 2.17 20.79 44.55
CA ILE A 576 3.26 21.75 44.32
C ILE A 576 2.79 22.90 43.42
N MET A 577 2.15 22.60 42.29
CA MET A 577 1.63 23.65 41.40
C MET A 577 0.63 24.55 42.11
N SER A 578 -0.25 23.96 42.92
CA SER A 578 -1.25 24.72 43.67
C SER A 578 -0.60 25.64 44.71
N LYS A 579 0.42 25.16 45.44
CA LYS A 579 1.17 25.98 46.41
C LYS A 579 1.91 27.16 45.77
N ILE A 580 2.46 26.98 44.57
CA ILE A 580 3.27 28.01 43.91
C ILE A 580 2.40 29.06 43.23
N THR A 581 1.29 28.63 42.64
CA THR A 581 0.44 29.51 41.83
C THR A 581 -0.73 30.11 42.61
N GLY A 582 -1.09 29.54 43.76
CA GLY A 582 -2.31 29.87 44.50
C GLY A 582 -3.60 29.39 43.82
N GLN A 583 -3.51 28.69 42.68
CA GLN A 583 -4.64 28.20 41.92
C GLN A 583 -4.87 26.70 42.17
N SER A 584 -6.12 26.23 42.06
CA SER A 584 -6.39 24.79 42.09
C SER A 584 -5.84 24.11 40.82
N TYR A 585 -5.61 22.80 40.88
CA TYR A 585 -5.20 22.05 39.69
C TYR A 585 -6.24 22.13 38.57
N GLU A 586 -7.53 22.09 38.91
CA GLU A 586 -8.61 22.27 37.93
C GLU A 586 -8.52 23.64 37.25
N GLN A 587 -8.30 24.71 38.02
CA GLN A 587 -8.15 26.05 37.46
C GLN A 587 -6.92 26.11 36.54
N LEU A 588 -5.76 25.64 36.98
CA LEU A 588 -4.56 25.58 36.14
C LEU A 588 -4.78 24.79 34.85
N PHE A 589 -5.46 23.65 34.92
CA PHE A 589 -5.78 22.83 33.76
C PHE A 589 -6.69 23.58 32.79
N ARG A 590 -7.75 24.22 33.29
CA ARG A 590 -8.68 25.00 32.47
C ARG A 590 -7.97 26.19 31.82
N ASP A 591 -7.11 26.85 32.57
CA ASP A 591 -6.39 28.05 32.17
C ASP A 591 -5.30 27.75 31.15
N THR A 592 -4.66 26.58 31.26
CA THR A 592 -3.60 26.14 30.34
C THR A 592 -4.17 25.52 29.06
N TYR A 593 -5.24 24.74 29.16
CA TYR A 593 -5.73 23.92 28.04
C TYR A 593 -7.13 24.29 27.59
N VAL A 594 -8.13 24.27 28.49
CA VAL A 594 -9.54 24.37 28.10
C VAL A 594 -9.86 25.73 27.46
N ARG A 595 -9.53 26.84 28.15
CA ARG A 595 -9.82 28.20 27.67
C ARG A 595 -8.99 28.56 26.43
N PRO A 596 -7.65 28.37 26.40
CA PRO A 596 -6.84 28.76 25.24
C PRO A 596 -7.13 27.94 23.98
N LEU A 597 -7.40 26.64 24.14
CA LEU A 597 -7.66 25.74 23.00
C LEU A 597 -9.15 25.62 22.66
N LYS A 598 -10.03 26.28 23.43
CA LYS A 598 -11.49 26.22 23.30
C LYS A 598 -12.00 24.77 23.27
N LEU A 599 -11.55 23.97 24.24
CA LEU A 599 -11.92 22.56 24.36
C LEU A 599 -13.39 22.46 24.81
N GLN A 600 -14.21 21.72 24.08
CA GLN A 600 -15.66 21.68 24.26
C GLN A 600 -16.16 20.36 24.87
N GLN A 601 -15.43 19.27 24.63
CA GLN A 601 -15.76 17.92 25.12
C GLN A 601 -14.72 17.49 26.15
N THR A 602 -14.38 18.41 27.06
CA THR A 602 -13.39 18.22 28.11
C THR A 602 -13.95 18.73 29.42
N GLU A 603 -14.06 17.84 30.40
CA GLU A 603 -14.49 18.22 31.75
C GLU A 603 -13.78 17.40 32.84
N PHE A 604 -13.79 17.93 34.06
CA PHE A 604 -13.43 17.14 35.24
C PHE A 604 -14.62 16.27 35.65
N LEU A 605 -14.38 15.02 36.03
CA LEU A 605 -15.44 14.05 36.34
C LEU A 605 -16.37 14.48 37.51
N TRP A 606 -15.88 15.37 38.37
CA TRP A 606 -16.63 15.98 39.48
C TRP A 606 -17.36 17.28 39.13
N SER A 607 -17.35 17.68 37.85
CA SER A 607 -18.14 18.83 37.40
C SER A 607 -19.63 18.59 37.63
N LYS A 608 -20.41 19.68 37.64
CA LYS A 608 -21.87 19.60 37.76
C LYS A 608 -22.44 18.65 36.68
N PRO A 609 -23.51 17.88 36.99
CA PRO A 609 -24.04 16.86 36.08
C PRO A 609 -24.38 17.37 34.68
N ASP A 610 -24.94 18.59 34.57
CA ASP A 610 -25.24 19.26 33.31
C ASP A 610 -23.99 19.47 32.44
N LYS A 611 -22.87 19.87 33.05
CA LYS A 611 -21.59 20.01 32.36
C LYS A 611 -21.00 18.67 31.92
N ILE A 612 -21.10 17.65 32.77
CA ILE A 612 -20.66 16.29 32.40
C ILE A 612 -21.44 15.78 31.19
N VAL A 613 -22.77 15.96 31.19
CA VAL A 613 -23.63 15.59 30.06
C VAL A 613 -23.27 16.41 28.82
N ALA A 614 -23.10 17.73 28.96
CA ALA A 614 -22.71 18.62 27.86
C ALA A 614 -21.34 18.27 27.26
N SER A 615 -20.41 17.73 28.07
CA SER A 615 -19.11 17.25 27.59
C SER A 615 -19.22 15.97 26.74
N GLY A 616 -20.39 15.33 26.67
CA GLY A 616 -20.63 14.12 25.90
C GLY A 616 -20.08 12.84 26.55
N LEU A 617 -19.94 12.81 27.88
CA LEU A 617 -19.41 11.65 28.59
C LEU A 617 -20.36 10.46 28.48
N VAL A 618 -19.86 9.34 27.96
CA VAL A 618 -20.61 8.07 27.93
C VAL A 618 -20.30 7.21 29.15
N PRO A 619 -21.25 6.39 29.65
CA PRO A 619 -20.99 5.47 30.76
C PRO A 619 -19.94 4.40 30.41
N GLY A 620 -19.01 4.17 31.33
CA GLY A 620 -18.02 3.09 31.22
C GLY A 620 -18.64 1.74 31.57
N MET A 621 -18.29 0.69 30.82
CA MET A 621 -18.80 -0.66 31.00
C MET A 621 -17.66 -1.68 31.10
N VAL A 622 -17.85 -2.68 31.96
CA VAL A 622 -16.89 -3.76 32.20
C VAL A 622 -17.56 -5.10 31.91
N TYR A 623 -16.91 -5.91 31.08
CA TYR A 623 -17.35 -7.26 30.77
C TYR A 623 -17.12 -8.20 31.96
N ARG A 624 -18.19 -8.77 32.52
CA ARG A 624 -18.17 -9.75 33.61
C ARG A 624 -19.37 -10.69 33.46
N ASN A 625 -19.19 -11.97 33.77
CA ASN A 625 -20.26 -12.97 33.76
C ASN A 625 -21.05 -13.02 32.44
N GLY A 626 -20.34 -13.00 31.30
CA GLY A 626 -20.97 -13.10 29.99
C GLY A 626 -21.55 -11.80 29.41
N GLN A 627 -21.56 -10.69 30.16
CA GLN A 627 -22.18 -9.44 29.72
C GLN A 627 -21.43 -8.17 30.14
N TYR A 628 -21.71 -7.06 29.46
CA TYR A 628 -21.17 -5.74 29.83
C TYR A 628 -22.05 -5.10 30.91
N ASN A 629 -21.44 -4.75 32.04
CA ASN A 629 -22.12 -4.09 33.16
C ASN A 629 -21.60 -2.65 33.32
N THR A 630 -22.50 -1.69 33.52
CA THR A 630 -22.15 -0.29 33.75
C THR A 630 -21.33 -0.15 35.05
N PHE A 631 -20.19 0.54 34.95
CA PHE A 631 -19.36 0.87 36.10
C PHE A 631 -20.04 1.98 36.93
N LYS A 632 -20.05 1.80 38.26
CA LYS A 632 -20.73 2.75 39.16
C LYS A 632 -20.08 4.12 39.09
N PHE A 633 -20.79 5.13 38.59
CA PHE A 633 -20.30 6.51 38.46
C PHE A 633 -19.73 7.06 39.78
N LYS A 634 -20.43 6.86 40.91
CA LYS A 634 -19.96 7.27 42.25
C LYS A 634 -18.57 6.72 42.60
N LYS A 635 -18.26 5.49 42.16
CA LYS A 635 -16.94 4.88 42.37
C LYS A 635 -15.90 5.49 41.45
N ALA A 636 -16.25 5.79 40.20
CA ALA A 636 -15.36 6.48 39.26
C ALA A 636 -15.03 7.89 39.74
N LEU A 637 -16.03 8.63 40.24
CA LEU A 637 -15.91 9.96 40.84
C LEU A 637 -14.97 9.94 42.05
N HIS A 638 -15.16 8.98 42.97
CA HIS A 638 -14.28 8.83 44.12
C HIS A 638 -12.82 8.59 43.69
N ASN A 639 -12.59 7.66 42.77
CA ASN A 639 -11.25 7.38 42.24
C ASN A 639 -10.63 8.61 41.54
N ALA A 640 -11.43 9.42 40.84
CA ALA A 640 -10.95 10.63 40.18
C ALA A 640 -10.41 11.67 41.18
N HIS A 641 -11.07 11.85 42.33
CA HIS A 641 -10.57 12.69 43.42
C HIS A 641 -9.30 12.13 44.06
N ASP A 642 -9.20 10.80 44.19
CA ASP A 642 -8.03 10.14 44.76
C ASP A 642 -6.81 10.16 43.81
N GLU A 643 -7.04 10.28 42.50
CA GLU A 643 -6.01 10.36 41.46
C GLU A 643 -5.93 11.75 40.80
N LEU A 644 -5.89 12.81 41.62
CA LEU A 644 -5.74 14.19 41.15
C LEU A 644 -4.55 14.34 40.18
N GLY A 645 -4.82 14.92 39.01
CA GLY A 645 -3.83 15.09 37.94
C GLY A 645 -3.36 13.82 37.24
N ALA A 646 -3.94 12.67 37.58
CA ALA A 646 -3.53 11.34 37.14
C ALA A 646 -4.63 10.52 36.47
N GLY A 647 -5.92 10.89 36.62
CA GLY A 647 -7.04 10.18 35.99
C GLY A 647 -8.43 10.78 36.24
N SER A 648 -8.53 12.11 36.41
CA SER A 648 -9.73 12.86 36.77
C SER A 648 -10.47 13.55 35.61
N VAL A 649 -9.86 13.66 34.43
CA VAL A 649 -10.41 14.40 33.30
C VAL A 649 -11.05 13.47 32.27
N VAL A 650 -12.20 13.87 31.75
CA VAL A 650 -12.83 13.28 30.57
C VAL A 650 -12.52 14.13 29.35
N MET A 651 -12.20 13.50 28.22
CA MET A 651 -11.96 14.21 26.96
C MET A 651 -12.47 13.41 25.78
N SER A 652 -12.90 14.10 24.71
CA SER A 652 -13.01 13.51 23.38
C SER A 652 -11.64 13.27 22.76
N ASN A 653 -11.60 12.45 21.72
CA ASN A 653 -10.39 12.23 20.93
C ASN A 653 -9.84 13.54 20.34
N HIS A 654 -10.73 14.45 19.91
CA HIS A 654 -10.36 15.72 19.26
C HIS A 654 -9.67 16.66 20.25
N ASP A 655 -10.27 16.85 21.42
CA ASP A 655 -9.69 17.71 22.45
C ASP A 655 -8.39 17.13 23.00
N LEU A 656 -8.32 15.81 23.20
CA LEU A 656 -7.09 15.13 23.61
C LEU A 656 -5.97 15.32 22.57
N ALA A 657 -6.27 15.16 21.28
CA ALA A 657 -5.29 15.37 20.22
C ALA A 657 -4.82 16.83 20.11
N LYS A 658 -5.74 17.81 20.25
CA LYS A 658 -5.39 19.25 20.29
C LYS A 658 -4.45 19.56 21.44
N THR A 659 -4.74 19.05 22.64
CA THR A 659 -3.90 19.26 23.82
C THR A 659 -2.52 18.64 23.66
N VAL A 660 -2.45 17.41 23.14
CA VAL A 660 -1.15 16.75 22.89
C VAL A 660 -0.34 17.49 21.84
N HIS A 661 -0.99 17.95 20.76
CA HIS A 661 -0.33 18.79 19.76
C HIS A 661 0.17 20.11 20.36
N TYR A 662 -0.64 20.76 21.21
CA TYR A 662 -0.27 22.00 21.89
C TYR A 662 0.96 21.85 22.80
N ILE A 663 1.09 20.69 23.46
CA ILE A 663 2.23 20.34 24.30
C ILE A 663 3.49 20.04 23.48
N LEU A 664 3.38 19.24 22.41
CA LEU A 664 4.55 18.70 21.68
C LEU A 664 5.05 19.59 20.54
N ALA A 665 4.16 20.33 19.90
CA ALA A 665 4.46 21.13 18.71
C ALA A 665 3.82 22.51 18.69
N GLY A 666 2.94 22.79 19.65
CA GLY A 666 2.34 24.10 19.85
C GLY A 666 3.25 25.04 20.63
N LYS A 667 2.63 26.01 21.29
CA LYS A 667 3.32 27.13 21.94
C LYS A 667 3.53 26.93 23.44
N LEU A 668 3.03 25.86 24.06
CA LEU A 668 3.11 25.70 25.51
C LEU A 668 4.54 25.50 25.99
N LEU A 669 5.24 24.54 25.40
CA LEU A 669 6.61 24.19 25.76
C LEU A 669 7.56 24.54 24.62
N THR A 670 8.71 25.12 24.97
CA THR A 670 9.81 25.27 24.02
C THR A 670 10.39 23.90 23.66
N LYS A 671 11.09 23.83 22.52
CA LYS A 671 11.80 22.61 22.11
C LYS A 671 12.81 22.13 23.16
N ALA A 672 13.49 23.05 23.84
CA ALA A 672 14.39 22.74 24.94
C ALA A 672 13.62 22.09 26.10
N SER A 673 12.50 22.68 26.51
CA SER A 673 11.64 22.11 27.56
C SER A 673 11.14 20.71 27.21
N CYS A 674 10.70 20.49 25.97
CA CYS A 674 10.30 19.16 25.50
C CYS A 674 11.46 18.16 25.53
N ASN A 675 12.67 18.56 25.13
CA ASN A 675 13.84 17.68 25.15
C ASN A 675 14.21 17.25 26.57
N PHE A 676 14.11 18.14 27.55
CA PHE A 676 14.35 17.81 28.96
C PHE A 676 13.23 16.93 29.53
N LEU A 677 11.97 17.30 29.30
CA LEU A 677 10.83 16.59 29.86
C LEU A 677 10.68 15.17 29.30
N TYR A 678 11.01 14.99 28.02
CA TYR A 678 10.81 13.73 27.28
C TYR A 678 12.10 12.96 26.99
N GLN A 679 13.15 13.18 27.79
CA GLN A 679 14.46 12.57 27.60
C GLN A 679 14.41 11.07 27.85
N ALA A 680 14.24 10.26 26.81
CA ALA A 680 14.16 8.81 26.92
C ALA A 680 15.44 8.22 27.54
N ALA A 681 15.34 7.65 28.75
CA ALA A 681 16.45 7.03 29.46
C ALA A 681 16.02 5.70 30.12
N PRO A 682 16.92 4.69 30.21
CA PRO A 682 16.71 3.50 31.04
C PRO A 682 16.37 3.87 32.49
N PRO A 683 15.64 3.01 33.23
CA PRO A 683 15.29 1.63 32.88
C PRO A 683 13.95 1.46 32.13
N ALA A 684 13.03 2.43 32.20
CA ALA A 684 11.66 2.26 31.65
C ALA A 684 11.33 3.15 30.45
N TYR A 685 12.19 4.12 30.12
CA TYR A 685 11.92 5.12 29.08
C TYR A 685 10.60 5.89 29.30
N TYR A 686 10.14 6.00 30.55
CA TYR A 686 8.94 6.74 30.93
C TYR A 686 9.33 8.07 31.59
N ASN A 687 8.83 9.18 31.05
CA ASN A 687 8.98 10.51 31.63
C ASN A 687 7.96 11.48 31.04
N GLY A 688 7.61 12.50 31.84
CA GLY A 688 6.67 13.54 31.45
C GLY A 688 5.29 13.00 31.06
N GLY A 689 4.88 11.85 31.59
CA GLY A 689 3.59 11.22 31.28
C GLY A 689 3.57 10.33 30.03
N PHE A 690 4.70 10.16 29.33
CA PHE A 690 4.82 9.31 28.14
C PHE A 690 5.84 8.18 28.33
N TYR A 691 5.57 7.05 27.69
CA TYR A 691 6.59 6.07 27.32
C TYR A 691 7.23 6.52 26.00
N ASN A 692 8.50 6.90 26.03
CA ASN A 692 9.24 7.48 24.91
C ASN A 692 10.05 6.41 24.18
N ASP A 693 9.69 6.15 22.92
CA ASP A 693 10.36 5.22 22.04
C ASP A 693 11.27 5.97 21.07
N LYS A 694 12.52 6.18 21.51
CA LYS A 694 13.54 6.90 20.73
C LYS A 694 13.90 6.18 19.43
N SER A 695 13.81 4.85 19.39
CA SER A 695 14.16 4.07 18.20
C SER A 695 13.23 4.33 17.01
N HIS A 696 11.99 4.75 17.29
CA HIS A 696 10.97 5.04 16.29
C HIS A 696 10.45 6.48 16.32
N ASN A 697 10.97 7.33 17.21
CA ASN A 697 10.51 8.71 17.47
C ASN A 697 9.01 8.79 17.81
N ILE A 698 8.54 7.92 18.73
CA ILE A 698 7.14 7.82 19.14
C ILE A 698 6.98 8.07 20.65
N LYS A 699 5.98 8.87 21.01
CA LYS A 699 5.45 8.99 22.38
C LYS A 699 4.19 8.18 22.54
N LYS A 700 4.09 7.43 23.64
CA LYS A 700 2.97 6.52 23.92
C LYS A 700 2.41 6.83 25.31
N ALA A 701 1.09 6.96 25.44
CA ALA A 701 0.40 6.98 26.72
C ALA A 701 -0.81 6.06 26.67
N ASN A 702 -1.15 5.46 27.81
CA ASN A 702 -2.30 4.57 27.92
C ASN A 702 -3.05 4.86 29.21
N GLY A 703 -4.37 4.75 29.16
CA GLY A 703 -5.27 4.90 30.29
C GLY A 703 -6.24 3.73 30.34
N GLY A 704 -6.45 3.17 31.52
CA GLY A 704 -7.41 2.09 31.74
C GLY A 704 -8.00 2.17 33.14
N GLY A 705 -9.32 2.06 33.23
CA GLY A 705 -10.03 2.18 34.51
C GLY A 705 -11.49 2.55 34.33
N ALA A 706 -12.34 2.20 35.30
CA ALA A 706 -13.76 2.54 35.36
C ALA A 706 -14.58 2.19 34.10
N GLY A 707 -14.20 1.15 33.36
CA GLY A 707 -14.87 0.77 32.11
C GLY A 707 -14.38 1.51 30.87
N TYR A 708 -13.24 2.21 30.94
CA TYR A 708 -12.65 2.94 29.82
C TYR A 708 -11.25 2.44 29.48
N TYR A 709 -10.94 2.42 28.19
CA TYR A 709 -9.56 2.36 27.67
C TYR A 709 -9.28 3.59 26.82
N THR A 710 -8.08 4.15 26.96
CA THR A 710 -7.57 5.25 26.13
C THR A 710 -6.17 4.89 25.67
N PHE A 711 -5.94 4.89 24.36
CA PHE A 711 -4.63 4.68 23.74
C PHE A 711 -4.23 5.93 22.95
N LEU A 712 -3.14 6.56 23.37
CA LEU A 712 -2.58 7.73 22.70
C LEU A 712 -1.19 7.38 22.13
N ARG A 713 -1.00 7.63 20.85
CA ARG A 713 0.31 7.57 20.18
C ARG A 713 0.56 8.88 19.46
N SER A 714 1.77 9.39 19.54
CA SER A 714 2.17 10.60 18.82
C SER A 714 3.58 10.43 18.26
N SER A 715 3.87 11.01 17.10
CA SER A 715 5.25 11.32 16.72
C SER A 715 5.84 12.34 17.69
N ASP A 716 7.16 12.39 17.83
CA ASP A 716 7.83 13.35 18.71
C ASP A 716 7.51 14.81 18.37
N ASP A 717 7.22 15.10 17.11
CA ASP A 717 6.83 16.42 16.63
C ASP A 717 5.31 16.69 16.69
N GLY A 718 4.51 15.83 17.32
CA GLY A 718 3.07 16.04 17.50
C GLY A 718 2.25 16.11 16.20
N LYS A 719 2.82 15.83 15.02
CA LYS A 719 2.12 15.96 13.74
C LYS A 719 1.36 14.71 13.33
N THR A 720 1.74 13.54 13.83
CA THR A 720 1.05 12.28 13.57
C THR A 720 0.58 11.70 14.90
N ILE A 721 -0.74 11.61 15.09
CA ILE A 721 -1.37 11.21 16.35
C ILE A 721 -2.40 10.11 16.07
N ILE A 722 -2.43 9.09 16.94
CA ILE A 722 -3.54 8.13 17.03
C ILE A 722 -4.13 8.26 18.42
N VAL A 723 -5.44 8.53 18.49
CA VAL A 723 -6.22 8.47 19.72
C VAL A 723 -7.35 7.47 19.52
N ILE A 724 -7.39 6.43 20.35
CA ILE A 724 -8.46 5.44 20.34
C ILE A 724 -8.99 5.28 21.76
N GLN A 725 -10.28 5.51 21.94
CA GLN A 725 -10.96 5.46 23.23
C GLN A 725 -12.13 4.49 23.17
N SER A 726 -12.32 3.72 24.24
CA SER A 726 -13.42 2.76 24.41
C SER A 726 -14.10 3.00 25.75
N ASN A 727 -15.43 2.86 25.82
CA ASN A 727 -16.19 2.78 27.07
C ASN A 727 -16.70 1.37 27.36
N LYS A 728 -16.17 0.36 26.65
CA LYS A 728 -16.41 -1.06 26.92
C LYS A 728 -15.07 -1.76 27.05
N THR A 729 -14.85 -2.37 28.21
CA THR A 729 -13.58 -3.02 28.55
C THR A 729 -13.78 -4.46 28.95
N LYS A 730 -12.82 -5.31 28.60
CA LYS A 730 -12.76 -6.71 29.00
C LYS A 730 -11.35 -7.03 29.49
N GLU A 731 -11.29 -7.77 30.59
CA GLU A 731 -10.03 -8.18 31.19
C GLU A 731 -9.17 -8.97 30.18
N GLY A 732 -7.86 -8.74 30.20
CA GLY A 732 -6.90 -9.35 29.26
C GLY A 732 -6.77 -8.65 27.90
N GLU A 733 -7.73 -7.83 27.47
CA GLU A 733 -7.65 -7.21 26.12
C GLU A 733 -6.70 -6.01 26.05
N PHE A 734 -6.48 -5.31 27.16
CA PHE A 734 -5.73 -4.05 27.18
C PHE A 734 -4.34 -4.16 26.53
N ASP A 735 -3.56 -5.17 26.92
CA ASP A 735 -2.18 -5.34 26.42
C ASP A 735 -2.13 -5.79 24.95
N ILE A 736 -3.13 -6.58 24.54
CA ILE A 736 -3.29 -7.03 23.14
C ILE A 736 -3.56 -5.81 22.26
N LEU A 737 -4.57 -5.01 22.62
CA LEU A 737 -4.94 -3.78 21.92
C LEU A 737 -3.77 -2.79 21.88
N ARG A 738 -3.12 -2.57 23.03
CA ARG A 738 -1.93 -1.71 23.16
C ARG A 738 -0.83 -2.10 22.16
N SER A 739 -0.53 -3.40 22.07
CA SER A 739 0.51 -3.95 21.18
C SER A 739 0.13 -3.78 19.70
N GLN A 740 -1.12 -4.06 19.34
CA GLN A 740 -1.61 -3.90 17.97
C GLN A 740 -1.62 -2.43 17.53
N ILE A 741 -2.04 -1.51 18.40
CA ILE A 741 -2.03 -0.06 18.14
C ILE A 741 -0.60 0.46 17.95
N ASN A 742 0.39 -0.06 18.69
CA ASN A 742 1.81 0.28 18.45
C ASN A 742 2.23 -0.08 17.01
N LYS A 743 1.85 -1.26 16.52
CA LYS A 743 2.15 -1.71 15.15
C LYS A 743 1.48 -0.81 14.10
N ILE A 744 0.26 -0.36 14.36
CA ILE A 744 -0.46 0.58 13.48
C ILE A 744 0.27 1.92 13.42
N MET A 745 0.72 2.47 14.56
CA MET A 745 1.51 3.71 14.59
C MET A 745 2.81 3.59 13.79
N LEU A 746 3.56 2.51 13.98
CA LEU A 746 4.81 2.26 13.24
C LEU A 746 4.59 2.19 11.73
N ARG A 747 3.43 1.72 11.28
CA ARG A 747 3.05 1.73 9.87
C ARG A 747 2.65 3.11 9.39
N LEU A 748 1.97 3.90 10.22
CA LEU A 748 1.53 5.24 9.89
C LEU A 748 2.73 6.17 9.65
N LEU A 749 3.86 5.95 10.34
CA LEU A 749 5.11 6.69 10.17
C LEU A 749 5.97 6.24 8.97
N LYS A 750 5.65 5.11 8.33
CA LYS A 750 6.26 4.66 7.07
C LYS A 750 5.48 5.20 5.87
#